data_AF-A0A967JV35-F1
#
_entry.id   AF-A0A967JV35-F1
#
_cell.length_a   1.000
_cell.length_b   1.000
_cell.length_c   1.000
_cell.angle_alpha   90.00
_cell.angle_beta   90.00
_cell.angle_gamma   90.00
#
_symmetry.space_group_name_H-M   'P 1'
#
loop_
_entity.id
_entity.type
_entity.pdbx_description
1 polymer ?
#
loop_
_entity_poly.entity_id
_entity_poly.type
_entity_poly.pdbx_seq_one_letter_code
_entity_poly.pdbx_strand_id
1 'polypeptide(L)'
;MGLSAFDGGTGAAISVGIDDIATNRATMVSAIDALTPSGSTPLAESLHELGRYFVGQSNPQYDGLLTLHPGQANETTKDDDAVFDNSPNYASGVAKGSPVQYFCQQTFAVLMTDGRPQSDRDIADSTGLTDYDGDCADGSCDTYDRKPSRTYESGGSDYLDDVAAALYDMDLRPDLDDFAGNEVKNNVKTYTIGFADDQVINDPLMQDTAANGNGLFLTASNSSELGRAFEDAAQDILSQVGSIAAVSFNTATLTSGSQVFQARFNTTRWSGELHAFNLEASGTISSEIWEAGDVLNSTSPSARQIITNTSNNTALPFTSGNLGSLSSVQQNDLNMGPSGADGRGTDRIDYLRGDDADEGTASSAFRIRTTPLGDIVHSSPIFVGAPSQNYPNVAPFPETVGDRYVDFKNAQQGRTEMLYVGANDGMLHAFRASDGQELLGFIPHELFSSQSNDGLHHLTEQDYEHQYYVDLTPTISDAYIPVVDGGATAWHTVLVGGLRGGGRGLFALDITDPSTFSEANADDLFMWEFTSADDADLGLTFSQPTIARMNNGEWAAVLGNGYNNTGSGTAQLFIVFLDGGLDGTWTLDADYMKIDTEVGSIVNSDCQDASSDCNGLSRPVLADIDGNGTVDRVYAGDLKGNMWAFDVSASNDGNWGSAYSQGNTPRPLFTATDGTTPQPITSQPTLADHP
;
A
#
# COMPACT_ATOMS: atom_id res chain seq x y z
N MET A 1 15.94 18.00 6.21
CA MET A 1 17.34 17.75 5.78
C MET A 1 18.23 18.89 6.23
N GLY A 2 19.46 18.59 6.68
CA GLY A 2 20.47 19.56 7.12
C GLY A 2 21.84 19.18 6.58
N LEU A 3 22.87 20.00 6.88
CA LEU A 3 24.24 19.78 6.44
C LEU A 3 25.23 20.09 7.56
N SER A 4 26.11 19.13 7.84
CA SER A 4 27.30 19.29 8.68
C SER A 4 28.56 19.09 7.84
N ALA A 5 29.66 19.72 8.25
CA ALA A 5 30.96 19.57 7.62
C ALA A 5 32.06 19.60 8.70
N PHE A 6 33.27 19.15 8.36
CA PHE A 6 34.42 19.29 9.24
C PHE A 6 34.67 20.77 9.60
N ASP A 7 34.88 21.05 10.88
CA ASP A 7 34.99 22.42 11.40
C ASP A 7 36.40 23.05 11.26
N GLY A 8 37.38 22.27 10.79
CA GLY A 8 38.78 22.68 10.70
C GLY A 8 39.61 22.42 11.97
N GLY A 9 38.98 21.86 13.01
CA GLY A 9 39.55 21.50 14.31
C GLY A 9 39.49 20.00 14.55
N THR A 10 38.67 19.57 15.49
CA THR A 10 38.51 18.17 15.89
C THR A 10 37.12 17.61 15.61
N GLY A 11 36.17 18.38 15.06
CA GLY A 11 34.77 17.95 15.01
C GLY A 11 33.93 18.55 13.89
N ALA A 12 32.64 18.71 14.16
CA ALA A 12 31.60 19.06 13.22
C ALA A 12 31.17 20.53 13.31
N ALA A 13 30.86 21.09 12.14
CA ALA A 13 30.21 22.38 11.99
C ALA A 13 28.85 22.22 11.31
N ILE A 14 27.77 22.49 12.05
CA ILE A 14 26.40 22.53 11.52
C ILE A 14 26.27 23.77 10.64
N SER A 15 26.43 23.57 9.34
CA SER A 15 26.39 24.61 8.32
C SER A 15 24.94 24.98 7.97
N VAL A 16 24.05 23.98 7.96
CA VAL A 16 22.62 24.15 7.72
C VAL A 16 21.86 23.27 8.71
N GLY A 17 20.98 23.87 9.52
CA GLY A 17 20.11 23.11 10.44
C GLY A 17 19.10 22.26 9.68
N ILE A 18 18.61 21.20 10.32
CA ILE A 18 17.58 20.31 9.75
C ILE A 18 16.25 21.07 9.64
N ASP A 19 15.72 21.17 8.42
CA ASP A 19 14.40 21.73 8.12
C ASP A 19 13.80 21.05 6.87
N ASP A 20 12.55 21.35 6.51
CA ASP A 20 11.86 20.84 5.33
C ASP A 20 12.70 21.07 4.05
N ILE A 21 12.86 20.04 3.22
CA ILE A 21 13.68 20.14 2.01
C ILE A 21 13.08 21.14 1.00
N ALA A 22 11.76 21.33 0.97
CA ALA A 22 11.08 22.28 0.10
C ALA A 22 11.48 23.73 0.40
N THR A 23 11.77 24.05 1.67
CA THR A 23 12.17 25.39 2.11
C THR A 23 13.69 25.53 2.19
N ASN A 24 14.42 24.47 2.51
CA ASN A 24 15.85 24.52 2.82
C ASN A 24 16.79 24.19 1.65
N ARG A 25 16.27 23.67 0.51
CA ARG A 25 17.07 23.24 -0.65
C ARG A 25 18.09 24.28 -1.14
N ALA A 26 17.67 25.53 -1.32
CA ALA A 26 18.54 26.57 -1.86
C ALA A 26 19.71 26.91 -0.92
N THR A 27 19.44 26.91 0.39
CA THR A 27 20.45 27.10 1.44
C THR A 27 21.44 25.95 1.46
N MET A 28 20.95 24.71 1.37
CA MET A 28 21.80 23.51 1.31
C MET A 28 22.73 23.52 0.10
N VAL A 29 22.21 23.78 -1.11
CA VAL A 29 23.05 23.86 -2.33
C VAL A 29 24.14 24.93 -2.17
N SER A 30 23.78 26.10 -1.66
CA SER A 30 24.74 27.19 -1.43
C SER A 30 25.82 26.82 -0.41
N ALA A 31 25.46 26.06 0.63
CA ALA A 31 26.40 25.60 1.64
C ALA A 31 27.34 24.52 1.10
N ILE A 32 26.84 23.57 0.30
CA ILE A 32 27.65 22.55 -0.39
C ILE A 32 28.64 23.21 -1.35
N ASP A 33 28.19 24.19 -2.15
CA ASP A 33 29.05 24.94 -3.09
C ASP A 33 30.16 25.73 -2.39
N ALA A 34 30.00 26.04 -1.10
CA ALA A 34 30.98 26.76 -0.29
C ALA A 34 32.00 25.84 0.41
N LEU A 35 31.83 24.52 0.37
CA LEU A 35 32.76 23.57 0.99
C LEU A 35 34.11 23.57 0.28
N THR A 36 35.18 23.52 1.08
CA THR A 36 36.56 23.44 0.57
C THR A 36 37.23 22.18 1.12
N PRO A 37 37.84 21.32 0.28
CA PRO A 37 38.50 20.11 0.74
C PRO A 37 39.83 20.46 1.42
N SER A 38 39.88 20.41 2.74
CA SER A 38 41.12 20.59 3.50
C SER A 38 41.02 20.05 4.92
N GLY A 39 42.08 19.41 5.41
CA GLY A 39 42.21 19.03 6.81
C GLY A 39 42.30 17.52 7.01
N SER A 40 42.10 17.09 8.25
CA SER A 40 41.93 15.69 8.65
C SER A 40 40.45 15.28 8.58
N THR A 41 40.20 13.99 8.80
CA THR A 41 38.89 13.33 8.79
C THR A 41 38.53 12.80 10.19
N PRO A 42 38.25 13.64 11.20
CA PRO A 42 37.86 13.20 12.54
C PRO A 42 36.37 12.80 12.54
N LEU A 43 36.13 11.59 12.04
CA LEU A 43 34.79 11.08 11.75
C LEU A 43 34.05 10.71 13.04
N ALA A 44 34.72 10.11 14.02
CA ALA A 44 34.13 9.73 15.30
C ALA A 44 33.71 10.96 16.09
N GLU A 45 34.56 11.99 16.17
CA GLU A 45 34.21 13.26 16.83
C GLU A 45 33.10 13.98 16.08
N SER A 46 33.14 13.99 14.75
CA SER A 46 32.08 14.64 13.96
C SER A 46 30.73 13.98 14.20
N LEU A 47 30.69 12.64 14.32
CA LEU A 47 29.48 11.89 14.62
C LEU A 47 29.06 12.07 16.08
N HIS A 48 30.01 12.12 17.02
CA HIS A 48 29.78 12.40 18.44
C HIS A 48 29.12 13.77 18.65
N GLU A 49 29.66 14.81 18.01
CA GLU A 49 29.09 16.16 18.07
C GLU A 49 27.74 16.26 17.34
N LEU A 50 27.51 15.47 16.28
CA LEU A 50 26.18 15.32 15.69
C LEU A 50 25.20 14.69 16.68
N GLY A 51 25.63 13.71 17.47
CA GLY A 51 24.87 13.17 18.60
C GLY A 51 24.40 14.27 19.55
N ARG A 52 25.33 15.16 19.94
CA ARG A 52 24.99 16.33 20.76
C ARG A 52 23.98 17.26 20.09
N TYR A 53 24.06 17.46 18.77
CA TYR A 53 23.06 18.24 18.03
C TYR A 53 21.66 17.60 18.05
N PHE A 54 21.59 16.26 17.98
CA PHE A 54 20.32 15.53 18.07
C PHE A 54 19.70 15.54 19.46
N VAL A 55 20.51 15.56 20.53
CA VAL A 55 20.02 15.78 21.91
C VAL A 55 19.60 17.25 22.14
N GLY A 56 20.33 18.20 21.54
CA GLY A 56 20.06 19.64 21.58
C GLY A 56 20.93 20.41 22.60
N GLN A 57 21.22 21.68 22.31
CA GLN A 57 22.15 22.54 23.07
C GLN A 57 21.59 23.89 23.56
N SER A 58 20.28 24.13 23.42
CA SER A 58 19.59 25.24 24.09
C SER A 58 18.07 25.11 23.91
N ASN A 59 17.31 25.78 24.79
CA ASN A 59 15.84 25.78 24.83
C ASN A 59 15.16 25.72 23.43
N PRO A 60 14.43 24.64 23.10
CA PRO A 60 14.14 23.46 23.94
C PRO A 60 15.34 22.50 23.94
N GLN A 61 16.06 22.46 25.06
CA GLN A 61 17.17 21.54 25.31
C GLN A 61 16.62 20.36 26.09
N TYR A 62 16.98 19.15 25.68
CA TYR A 62 16.98 18.03 26.61
C TYR A 62 18.23 18.15 27.48
N ASP A 63 18.02 18.20 28.80
CA ASP A 63 19.06 18.28 29.84
C ASP A 63 18.66 17.21 30.87
N GLY A 64 19.33 16.07 30.82
CA GLY A 64 18.84 14.85 31.44
C GLY A 64 19.76 13.65 31.33
N LEU A 65 19.25 12.51 31.78
CA LEU A 65 20.01 11.27 31.81
C LEU A 65 19.79 10.47 30.53
N LEU A 66 20.87 10.16 29.83
CA LEU A 66 20.88 9.16 28.77
C LEU A 66 21.27 7.79 29.36
N THR A 67 20.56 6.76 28.92
CA THR A 67 20.83 5.37 29.29
C THR A 67 21.72 4.72 28.24
N LEU A 68 22.95 4.37 28.63
CA LEU A 68 23.90 3.59 27.84
C LEU A 68 23.62 2.11 28.06
N HIS A 69 23.70 1.31 26.99
CA HIS A 69 23.39 -0.12 26.93
C HIS A 69 22.03 -0.49 27.54
N PRO A 70 20.92 0.18 27.15
CA PRO A 70 19.60 -0.10 27.69
C PRO A 70 19.22 -1.58 27.55
N GLY A 71 18.83 -2.20 28.66
CA GLY A 71 18.46 -3.61 28.75
C GLY A 71 19.61 -4.60 28.85
N GLN A 72 20.87 -4.13 28.93
CA GLN A 72 22.05 -4.99 29.03
C GLN A 72 22.64 -5.05 30.45
N ALA A 73 23.53 -6.02 30.69
CA ALA A 73 24.12 -6.24 32.03
C ALA A 73 25.04 -5.08 32.50
N ASN A 74 25.59 -4.33 31.54
CA ASN A 74 26.44 -3.15 31.71
C ASN A 74 25.66 -1.82 31.54
N GLU A 75 24.33 -1.84 31.63
CA GLU A 75 23.49 -0.65 31.56
C GLU A 75 23.94 0.41 32.59
N THR A 76 24.13 1.65 32.13
CA THR A 76 24.45 2.78 33.01
C THR A 76 23.77 4.06 32.51
N THR A 77 23.44 4.96 33.43
CA THR A 77 22.89 6.28 33.08
C THR A 77 23.93 7.36 33.28
N LYS A 78 24.06 8.26 32.32
CA LYS A 78 24.94 9.43 32.41
C LYS A 78 24.20 10.68 31.94
N ASP A 79 24.61 11.80 32.50
CA ASP A 79 24.14 13.12 32.06
C ASP A 79 24.51 13.35 30.59
N ASP A 80 23.63 13.96 29.80
CA ASP A 80 23.87 14.17 28.36
C ASP A 80 25.14 14.99 28.09
N ASP A 81 25.50 15.95 28.96
CA ASP A 81 26.76 16.70 28.87
C ASP A 81 27.99 15.83 29.18
N ALA A 82 27.82 14.73 29.90
CA ALA A 82 28.88 13.76 30.17
C ALA A 82 29.03 12.71 29.06
N VAL A 83 27.94 12.35 28.39
CA VAL A 83 27.95 11.45 27.22
C VAL A 83 28.52 12.16 25.99
N PHE A 84 28.06 13.39 25.77
CA PHE A 84 28.48 14.24 24.66
C PHE A 84 29.28 15.44 25.20
N ASP A 85 30.56 15.18 25.53
CA ASP A 85 31.47 16.13 26.18
C ASP A 85 32.00 17.26 25.27
N ASN A 86 31.69 17.18 23.97
CA ASN A 86 32.02 18.17 22.95
C ASN A 86 30.77 18.66 22.22
N SER A 87 30.91 19.74 21.46
CA SER A 87 29.78 20.51 20.93
C SER A 87 30.09 21.04 19.54
N PRO A 88 29.21 20.83 18.54
CA PRO A 88 29.50 21.28 17.21
C PRO A 88 29.51 22.80 17.11
N ASN A 89 30.26 23.29 16.12
CA ASN A 89 30.22 24.68 15.73
C ASN A 89 28.94 24.97 14.94
N TYR A 90 28.28 26.11 15.21
CA TYR A 90 27.03 26.47 14.52
C TYR A 90 27.25 27.69 13.61
N ALA A 91 26.85 27.56 12.34
CA ALA A 91 26.79 28.69 11.44
C ALA A 91 25.76 29.74 11.92
N SER A 92 25.96 31.00 11.51
CA SER A 92 25.07 32.09 11.89
C SER A 92 23.63 31.83 11.45
N GLY A 93 22.69 31.82 12.42
CA GLY A 93 21.25 31.62 12.16
C GLY A 93 20.79 30.17 12.26
N VAL A 94 21.70 29.21 12.48
CA VAL A 94 21.33 27.83 12.78
C VAL A 94 20.85 27.72 14.23
N ALA A 95 19.67 27.12 14.44
CA ALA A 95 19.13 26.86 15.76
C ALA A 95 19.95 25.77 16.46
N LYS A 96 20.19 25.95 17.77
CA LYS A 96 20.92 25.00 18.61
C LYS A 96 20.01 24.01 19.34
N GLY A 97 18.70 24.11 19.18
CA GLY A 97 17.74 23.14 19.74
C GLY A 97 17.80 21.82 18.98
N SER A 98 17.34 20.75 19.64
CA SER A 98 17.24 19.43 19.00
C SER A 98 16.30 19.50 17.77
N PRO A 99 16.71 18.93 16.62
CA PRO A 99 15.84 18.77 15.47
C PRO A 99 14.83 17.62 15.64
N VAL A 100 14.95 16.80 16.69
CA VAL A 100 14.02 15.70 16.99
C VAL A 100 12.83 16.29 17.76
N GLN A 101 11.68 16.44 17.13
CA GLN A 101 10.54 17.13 17.75
C GLN A 101 9.39 16.19 18.13
N TYR A 102 9.37 14.99 17.56
CA TYR A 102 8.27 14.03 17.71
C TYR A 102 8.82 12.65 18.06
N PHE A 103 8.09 11.94 18.91
CA PHE A 103 8.46 10.61 19.42
C PHE A 103 8.52 9.52 18.31
N CYS A 104 7.89 9.76 17.16
CA CYS A 104 7.90 8.86 16.01
C CYS A 104 8.86 9.31 14.88
N GLN A 105 9.69 10.32 15.14
CA GLN A 105 10.58 10.89 14.13
C GLN A 105 11.84 10.03 13.97
N GLN A 106 11.95 9.31 12.85
CA GLN A 106 13.21 8.63 12.52
C GLN A 106 14.29 9.65 12.13
N THR A 107 15.51 9.40 12.62
CA THR A 107 16.65 10.28 12.44
C THR A 107 17.81 9.52 11.83
N PHE A 108 18.49 10.15 10.87
CA PHE A 108 19.53 9.54 10.06
C PHE A 108 20.75 10.46 9.95
N ALA A 109 21.94 9.87 9.98
CA ALA A 109 23.21 10.52 9.68
C ALA A 109 23.87 9.83 8.47
N VAL A 110 24.22 10.59 7.44
CA VAL A 110 24.96 10.09 6.27
C VAL A 110 26.35 10.72 6.28
N LEU A 111 27.36 9.92 6.61
CA LEU A 111 28.73 10.35 6.79
C LEU A 111 29.54 10.07 5.51
N MET A 112 29.82 11.12 4.74
CA MET A 112 30.66 11.04 3.55
C MET A 112 32.08 11.49 3.86
N THR A 113 33.07 10.72 3.41
CA THR A 113 34.49 11.05 3.57
C THR A 113 35.30 10.63 2.33
N ASP A 114 36.39 11.36 2.06
CA ASP A 114 37.41 10.99 1.06
C ASP A 114 38.66 10.36 1.68
N GLY A 115 38.66 10.10 2.98
CA GLY A 115 39.74 9.44 3.71
C GLY A 115 39.25 8.66 4.93
N ARG A 116 40.09 7.72 5.41
CA ARG A 116 39.82 6.94 6.64
C ARG A 116 39.81 7.85 7.87
N PRO A 117 39.18 7.45 9.00
CA PRO A 117 39.23 8.22 10.25
C PRO A 117 40.65 8.64 10.66
N GLN A 118 40.88 9.94 10.82
CA GLN A 118 42.19 10.54 11.09
C GLN A 118 42.07 11.67 12.12
N SER A 119 43.05 11.75 13.05
CA SER A 119 43.01 12.69 14.18
C SER A 119 41.74 12.52 15.03
N ASP A 120 41.43 11.26 15.30
CA ASP A 120 40.13 10.75 15.71
C ASP A 120 40.22 10.18 17.14
N ARG A 121 40.61 11.00 18.13
CA ARG A 121 40.92 10.60 19.52
C ARG A 121 40.40 11.56 20.59
N ASP A 122 39.65 12.59 20.22
CA ASP A 122 39.17 13.65 21.10
C ASP A 122 37.78 13.33 21.69
N ILE A 123 37.63 12.08 22.15
CA ILE A 123 36.47 11.59 22.90
C ILE A 123 37.00 11.03 24.22
N ALA A 124 36.53 11.55 25.36
CA ALA A 124 37.03 11.09 26.65
C ALA A 124 36.46 9.71 27.01
N ASP A 125 37.29 8.83 27.61
CA ASP A 125 36.82 7.53 28.13
C ASP A 125 35.67 7.67 29.15
N SER A 126 35.57 8.83 29.83
CA SER A 126 34.48 9.13 30.76
C SER A 126 33.11 9.23 30.09
N THR A 127 33.04 9.44 28.77
CA THR A 127 31.79 9.43 27.99
C THR A 127 31.13 8.06 28.02
N GLY A 128 31.95 6.99 28.00
CA GLY A 128 31.48 5.61 27.83
C GLY A 128 31.16 5.25 26.38
N LEU A 129 31.65 6.03 25.42
CA LEU A 129 31.45 5.83 23.98
C LEU A 129 32.70 5.29 23.25
N THR A 130 33.77 4.94 23.97
CA THR A 130 35.09 4.60 23.39
C THR A 130 35.41 3.10 23.28
N ASP A 131 34.46 2.24 23.66
CA ASP A 131 34.43 0.76 23.51
C ASP A 131 32.96 0.34 23.81
N TYR A 132 32.02 0.98 23.11
CA TYR A 132 30.57 0.80 23.32
C TYR A 132 30.08 -0.52 22.74
N ASP A 133 30.59 -0.93 21.57
CA ASP A 133 30.18 -2.22 20.98
C ASP A 133 30.81 -3.42 21.70
N GLY A 134 31.83 -3.16 22.52
CA GLY A 134 32.46 -4.11 23.44
C GLY A 134 33.37 -5.12 22.74
N ASP A 135 33.75 -4.87 21.49
CA ASP A 135 34.56 -5.82 20.73
C ASP A 135 36.05 -5.81 21.11
N CYS A 136 36.42 -4.92 22.03
CA CYS A 136 37.72 -4.83 22.69
C CYS A 136 37.68 -5.15 24.20
N ALA A 137 36.52 -5.53 24.74
CA ALA A 137 36.30 -5.78 26.18
C ALA A 137 37.14 -6.92 26.78
N ASP A 138 37.71 -7.81 25.96
CA ASP A 138 38.59 -8.91 26.40
C ASP A 138 40.08 -8.52 26.53
N GLY A 139 40.40 -7.24 26.26
CA GLY A 139 41.76 -6.70 26.28
C GLY A 139 42.60 -7.07 25.05
N SER A 140 41.95 -7.44 23.95
CA SER A 140 42.60 -7.76 22.67
C SER A 140 43.06 -6.53 21.87
N CYS A 141 42.68 -5.32 22.30
CA CYS A 141 42.95 -4.06 21.61
C CYS A 141 44.09 -3.24 22.23
N ASP A 142 44.72 -2.43 21.39
CA ASP A 142 45.72 -1.43 21.78
C ASP A 142 45.03 -0.15 22.30
N THR A 143 45.82 0.86 22.71
CA THR A 143 45.29 2.18 23.11
C THR A 143 44.42 2.81 22.02
N TYR A 144 43.34 3.51 22.42
CA TYR A 144 42.33 4.11 21.54
C TYR A 144 41.51 3.07 20.77
N ASP A 145 41.25 1.96 21.44
CA ASP A 145 40.45 0.84 20.95
C ASP A 145 40.97 0.16 19.68
N ARG A 146 42.25 0.33 19.38
CA ARG A 146 42.79 -0.08 18.09
C ARG A 146 42.99 -1.58 18.02
N LYS A 147 42.36 -2.21 17.03
CA LYS A 147 42.54 -3.64 16.75
C LYS A 147 43.89 -3.91 16.09
N PRO A 148 44.72 -4.83 16.62
CA PRO A 148 46.01 -5.17 16.02
C PRO A 148 45.92 -5.75 14.60
N SER A 149 44.75 -6.26 14.20
CA SER A 149 44.46 -6.76 12.86
C SER A 149 44.15 -5.67 11.83
N ARG A 150 43.86 -4.43 12.29
CA ARG A 150 43.47 -3.30 11.44
C ARG A 150 44.61 -2.30 11.29
N THR A 151 44.60 -1.60 10.16
CA THR A 151 45.46 -0.42 9.95
C THR A 151 44.65 0.82 10.27
N TYR A 152 45.29 1.85 10.81
CA TYR A 152 44.66 3.13 11.16
C TYR A 152 45.52 4.27 10.63
N GLU A 153 44.88 5.38 10.25
CA GLU A 153 45.59 6.59 9.87
C GLU A 153 46.28 7.26 11.06
N SER A 154 47.11 8.26 10.76
CA SER A 154 47.81 9.02 11.80
C SER A 154 46.82 9.63 12.78
N GLY A 155 46.93 9.26 14.05
CA GLY A 155 46.01 9.76 15.08
C GLY A 155 44.62 9.14 15.02
N GLY A 156 44.37 8.07 14.24
CA GLY A 156 43.10 7.36 14.25
C GLY A 156 42.87 6.53 15.51
N SER A 157 41.60 6.20 15.78
CA SER A 157 41.08 5.25 16.77
C SER A 157 40.09 4.30 16.09
N ASP A 158 39.48 3.41 16.86
CA ASP A 158 38.31 2.63 16.42
C ASP A 158 36.98 3.26 16.84
N TYR A 159 36.95 4.41 17.53
CA TYR A 159 35.76 4.95 18.20
C TYR A 159 34.55 5.25 17.29
N LEU A 160 34.72 5.28 15.98
CA LEU A 160 33.64 5.65 15.05
C LEU A 160 32.49 4.64 15.07
N ASP A 161 32.78 3.34 15.12
CA ASP A 161 31.76 2.30 15.16
C ASP A 161 31.09 2.21 16.53
N ASP A 162 31.81 2.48 17.61
CA ASP A 162 31.27 2.65 18.97
C ASP A 162 30.27 3.80 19.07
N VAL A 163 30.63 4.98 18.56
CA VAL A 163 29.75 6.15 18.57
C VAL A 163 28.51 5.87 17.73
N ALA A 164 28.65 5.23 16.57
CA ALA A 164 27.51 4.82 15.75
C ALA A 164 26.61 3.80 16.48
N ALA A 165 27.21 2.81 17.16
CA ALA A 165 26.50 1.84 17.99
C ALA A 165 25.69 2.55 19.08
N ALA A 166 26.32 3.48 19.80
CA ALA A 166 25.68 4.20 20.88
C ALA A 166 24.53 5.09 20.39
N LEU A 167 24.72 5.81 19.28
CA LEU A 167 23.67 6.64 18.69
C LEU A 167 22.48 5.82 18.18
N TYR A 168 22.72 4.60 17.74
CA TYR A 168 21.66 3.66 17.38
C TYR A 168 21.02 3.00 18.60
N ASP A 169 21.77 2.76 19.67
CA ASP A 169 21.32 2.01 20.84
C ASP A 169 20.56 2.86 21.87
N MET A 170 21.02 4.09 22.12
CA MET A 170 20.45 4.99 23.10
C MET A 170 19.17 5.67 22.60
N ASP A 171 18.28 6.04 23.53
CA ASP A 171 17.26 7.05 23.28
C ASP A 171 17.85 8.44 23.54
N LEU A 172 17.99 9.25 22.49
CA LEU A 172 18.57 10.59 22.60
C LEU A 172 17.58 11.64 23.09
N ARG A 173 16.28 11.31 23.14
CA ARG A 173 15.22 12.19 23.65
C ARG A 173 14.25 11.44 24.58
N PRO A 174 14.71 11.00 25.76
CA PRO A 174 13.85 10.36 26.77
C PRO A 174 12.70 11.22 27.30
N ASP A 175 12.62 12.50 26.93
CA ASP A 175 11.49 13.37 27.24
C ASP A 175 10.33 13.26 26.23
N LEU A 176 10.51 12.54 25.12
CA LEU A 176 9.49 12.34 24.08
C LEU A 176 8.84 10.97 24.19
N ASP A 177 7.75 10.90 24.95
CA ASP A 177 6.94 9.69 25.11
C ASP A 177 5.88 9.53 23.99
N ASP A 178 5.40 8.30 23.81
CA ASP A 178 4.22 8.02 22.98
C ASP A 178 2.91 8.58 23.59
N PHE A 179 1.81 8.48 22.86
CA PHE A 179 0.49 8.95 23.34
C PHE A 179 -0.04 8.21 24.58
N ALA A 180 0.50 7.04 24.89
CA ALA A 180 0.17 6.26 26.08
C ALA A 180 1.09 6.58 27.27
N GLY A 181 2.11 7.43 27.08
CA GLY A 181 3.10 7.80 28.09
C GLY A 181 4.18 6.75 28.29
N ASN A 182 4.45 5.91 27.30
CA ASN A 182 5.60 5.00 27.31
C ASN A 182 6.79 5.68 26.63
N GLU A 183 7.98 5.44 27.18
CA GLU A 183 9.25 5.84 26.57
C GLU A 183 9.39 5.19 25.20
N VAL A 184 9.85 5.96 24.21
CA VAL A 184 10.17 5.45 22.88
C VAL A 184 11.56 5.87 22.48
N LYS A 185 12.24 4.97 21.77
CA LYS A 185 13.63 5.13 21.40
C LYS A 185 13.78 6.11 20.23
N ASN A 186 14.24 7.33 20.51
CA ASN A 186 14.59 8.34 19.50
C ASN A 186 16.09 8.25 19.17
N ASN A 187 16.46 7.26 18.36
CA ASN A 187 17.84 6.98 17.99
C ASN A 187 18.22 7.55 16.61
N VAL A 188 19.51 7.44 16.26
CA VAL A 188 20.06 7.84 14.96
C VAL A 188 20.61 6.62 14.25
N LYS A 189 20.26 6.44 12.98
CA LYS A 189 20.87 5.44 12.11
C LYS A 189 21.99 6.06 11.28
N THR A 190 23.11 5.36 11.16
CA THR A 190 24.33 5.90 10.56
C THR A 190 24.67 5.17 9.27
N TYR A 191 24.77 5.92 8.18
CA TYR A 191 25.24 5.48 6.87
C TYR A 191 26.63 6.05 6.63
N THR A 192 27.48 5.31 5.95
CA THR A 192 28.84 5.74 5.63
C THR A 192 29.07 5.69 4.13
N ILE A 193 29.68 6.73 3.56
CA ILE A 193 30.03 6.82 2.14
C ILE A 193 31.52 7.05 2.00
N GLY A 194 32.24 6.03 1.55
CA GLY A 194 33.65 6.12 1.19
C GLY A 194 33.81 6.64 -0.24
N PHE A 195 34.47 7.80 -0.42
CA PHE A 195 34.62 8.44 -1.72
C PHE A 195 36.07 8.48 -2.21
N ALA A 196 36.28 8.13 -3.48
CA ALA A 196 37.49 8.31 -4.29
C ALA A 196 38.80 7.62 -3.84
N ASP A 197 38.96 7.29 -2.56
CA ASP A 197 40.17 6.63 -2.02
C ASP A 197 39.95 5.12 -1.84
N ASP A 198 40.81 4.30 -2.48
CA ASP A 198 40.78 2.84 -2.38
C ASP A 198 40.92 2.33 -0.92
N GLN A 199 41.57 3.11 -0.06
CA GLN A 199 41.76 2.79 1.35
C GLN A 199 40.48 2.96 2.17
N VAL A 200 39.60 3.89 1.80
CA VAL A 200 38.32 4.10 2.52
C VAL A 200 37.20 3.22 1.98
N ILE A 201 37.22 2.89 0.68
CA ILE A 201 36.25 2.01 0.01
C ILE A 201 36.30 0.57 0.57
N ASN A 202 37.41 0.16 1.19
CA ASN A 202 37.56 -1.16 1.81
C ASN A 202 37.88 -1.08 3.31
N ASP A 203 37.55 0.04 3.96
CA ASP A 203 37.87 0.23 5.38
C ASP A 203 36.93 -0.61 6.27
N PRO A 204 37.45 -1.59 7.05
CA PRO A 204 36.63 -2.38 7.95
C PRO A 204 35.92 -1.53 9.00
N LEU A 205 36.56 -0.47 9.52
CA LEU A 205 35.96 0.41 10.51
C LEU A 205 34.73 1.12 9.95
N MET A 206 34.78 1.58 8.69
CA MET A 206 33.63 2.22 8.04
C MET A 206 32.47 1.24 7.79
N GLN A 207 32.79 -0.04 7.55
CA GLN A 207 31.79 -1.10 7.40
C GLN A 207 31.13 -1.43 8.73
N ASP A 208 31.92 -1.60 9.78
CA ASP A 208 31.42 -1.88 11.13
C ASP A 208 30.63 -0.68 11.67
N THR A 209 31.04 0.56 11.35
CA THR A 209 30.28 1.78 11.68
C THR A 209 28.86 1.74 11.10
N ALA A 210 28.72 1.41 9.82
CA ALA A 210 27.40 1.30 9.21
C ALA A 210 26.59 0.13 9.80
N ALA A 211 27.24 -1.01 10.05
CA ALA A 211 26.60 -2.19 10.62
C ALA A 211 26.08 -1.92 12.04
N ASN A 212 26.93 -1.38 12.92
CA ASN A 212 26.61 -1.02 14.30
C ASN A 212 25.59 0.13 14.37
N GLY A 213 25.67 1.07 13.42
CA GLY A 213 24.72 2.17 13.26
C GLY A 213 23.42 1.80 12.53
N ASN A 214 23.23 0.53 12.16
CA ASN A 214 22.06 0.02 11.42
C ASN A 214 21.74 0.80 10.13
N GLY A 215 22.77 1.11 9.34
CA GLY A 215 22.69 1.72 8.01
C GLY A 215 23.52 0.95 6.98
N LEU A 216 23.78 1.58 5.83
CA LEU A 216 24.57 1.00 4.73
C LEU A 216 25.95 1.65 4.62
N PHE A 217 26.96 0.81 4.35
CA PHE A 217 28.26 1.27 3.85
C PHE A 217 28.22 1.31 2.33
N LEU A 218 28.32 2.52 1.78
CA LEU A 218 28.27 2.78 0.36
C LEU A 218 29.63 3.33 -0.10
N THR A 219 29.93 3.14 -1.37
CA THR A 219 31.23 3.50 -1.92
C THR A 219 31.08 4.14 -3.28
N ALA A 220 31.92 5.12 -3.57
CA ALA A 220 31.91 5.80 -4.85
C ALA A 220 33.33 6.17 -5.29
N SER A 221 33.70 5.87 -6.52
CA SER A 221 35.02 6.23 -7.07
C SER A 221 34.97 7.46 -7.98
N ASN A 222 33.78 7.97 -8.30
CA ASN A 222 33.59 9.17 -9.12
C ASN A 222 32.28 9.91 -8.79
N SER A 223 32.08 11.10 -9.35
CA SER A 223 30.92 11.94 -9.04
C SER A 223 29.57 11.32 -9.44
N SER A 224 29.53 10.47 -10.46
CA SER A 224 28.30 9.78 -10.85
C SER A 224 27.95 8.68 -9.84
N GLU A 225 28.94 7.92 -9.39
CA GLU A 225 28.76 6.91 -8.34
C GLU A 225 28.45 7.55 -6.99
N LEU A 226 29.02 8.72 -6.70
CA LEU A 226 28.70 9.46 -5.48
C LEU A 226 27.24 9.92 -5.48
N GLY A 227 26.75 10.40 -6.63
CA GLY A 227 25.33 10.69 -6.81
C GLY A 227 24.44 9.48 -6.54
N ARG A 228 24.82 8.30 -7.06
CA ARG A 228 24.11 7.04 -6.80
C ARG A 228 24.19 6.61 -5.34
N ALA A 229 25.34 6.72 -4.68
CA ALA A 229 25.48 6.38 -3.27
C ALA A 229 24.56 7.22 -2.38
N PHE A 230 24.40 8.52 -2.66
CA PHE A 230 23.41 9.33 -1.95
C PHE A 230 21.96 8.97 -2.31
N GLU A 231 21.70 8.55 -3.55
CA GLU A 231 20.38 8.06 -3.98
C GLU A 231 20.02 6.73 -3.29
N ASP A 232 20.93 5.76 -3.26
CA ASP A 232 20.80 4.47 -2.58
C ASP A 232 20.60 4.66 -1.07
N ALA A 233 21.38 5.55 -0.44
CA ALA A 233 21.17 5.93 0.96
C ALA A 233 19.78 6.55 1.18
N ALA A 234 19.33 7.44 0.28
CA ALA A 234 18.01 8.06 0.40
C ALA A 234 16.87 7.05 0.17
N GLN A 235 17.02 6.11 -0.75
CA GLN A 235 16.05 5.04 -1.01
C GLN A 235 15.95 4.09 0.17
N ASP A 236 17.08 3.67 0.74
CA ASP A 236 17.08 2.84 1.94
C ASP A 236 16.52 3.61 3.16
N ILE A 237 16.86 4.89 3.30
CA ILE A 237 16.22 5.75 4.31
C ILE A 237 14.70 5.81 4.09
N LEU A 238 14.22 5.98 2.85
CA LEU A 238 12.79 6.01 2.55
C LEU A 238 12.12 4.66 2.76
N SER A 239 12.79 3.53 2.48
CA SER A 239 12.28 2.19 2.76
C SER A 239 12.21 1.93 4.28
N GLN A 240 13.19 2.44 5.03
CA GLN A 240 13.23 2.34 6.49
C GLN A 240 12.22 3.27 7.18
N VAL A 241 12.00 4.48 6.65
CA VAL A 241 10.89 5.38 7.01
C VAL A 241 9.55 4.79 6.57
N GLY A 242 9.51 4.04 5.46
CA GLY A 242 8.37 3.22 5.05
C GLY A 242 8.15 1.99 5.93
N SER A 243 9.18 1.56 6.67
CA SER A 243 9.15 0.48 7.66
C SER A 243 8.81 0.95 9.07
N ILE A 244 7.93 1.96 9.21
CA ILE A 244 7.27 2.20 10.50
C ILE A 244 6.69 0.86 10.94
N ALA A 245 7.27 0.35 12.03
CA ALA A 245 6.97 -0.89 12.73
C ALA A 245 5.58 -1.41 12.39
N ALA A 246 5.48 -2.41 11.50
CA ALA A 246 4.24 -3.05 11.03
C ALA A 246 2.99 -2.40 11.66
N VAL A 247 2.66 -1.18 11.22
CA VAL A 247 1.47 -0.51 11.74
C VAL A 247 0.39 -1.20 10.97
N SER A 248 -0.06 -2.32 11.51
CA SER A 248 -1.23 -3.01 11.02
C SER A 248 -2.37 -2.00 11.14
N PHE A 249 -2.71 -1.37 10.02
CA PHE A 249 -3.90 -0.56 9.93
C PHE A 249 -5.10 -1.52 10.00
N ASN A 250 -6.01 -1.29 10.94
CA ASN A 250 -7.30 -1.99 10.89
C ASN A 250 -8.07 -1.38 9.72
N THR A 251 -8.07 -2.05 8.57
CA THR A 251 -8.64 -1.51 7.34
C THR A 251 -10.16 -1.60 7.33
N ALA A 252 -10.70 -2.58 8.07
CA ALA A 252 -12.12 -2.70 8.37
C ALA A 252 -12.36 -3.53 9.63
N THR A 253 -13.45 -3.24 10.35
CA THR A 253 -13.99 -4.10 11.40
C THR A 253 -15.46 -4.36 11.09
N LEU A 254 -15.81 -5.61 10.85
CA LEU A 254 -17.19 -6.03 10.58
C LEU A 254 -17.75 -6.83 11.76
N THR A 255 -18.91 -6.43 12.29
CA THR A 255 -19.62 -7.19 13.32
C THR A 255 -20.76 -7.98 12.69
N SER A 256 -20.70 -9.31 12.72
CA SER A 256 -21.80 -10.20 12.32
C SER A 256 -22.12 -11.18 13.46
N GLY A 257 -23.37 -11.16 13.95
CA GLY A 257 -23.76 -11.94 15.13
C GLY A 257 -22.94 -11.60 16.36
N SER A 258 -22.22 -12.60 16.90
CA SER A 258 -21.26 -12.48 18.00
C SER A 258 -19.80 -12.58 17.54
N GLN A 259 -19.50 -12.34 16.25
CA GLN A 259 -18.15 -12.38 15.71
C GLN A 259 -17.74 -11.04 15.10
N VAL A 260 -16.44 -10.77 15.16
CA VAL A 260 -15.77 -9.59 14.63
C VAL A 260 -14.71 -10.06 13.64
N PHE A 261 -14.76 -9.56 12.42
CA PHE A 261 -13.73 -9.81 11.41
C PHE A 261 -12.91 -8.55 11.16
N GLN A 262 -11.60 -8.71 11.09
CA GLN A 262 -10.66 -7.60 10.98
C GLN A 262 -9.58 -7.90 9.95
N ALA A 263 -9.49 -7.06 8.93
CA ALA A 263 -8.41 -7.09 7.94
C ALA A 263 -7.30 -6.12 8.34
N ARG A 264 -6.06 -6.55 8.09
CA ARG A 264 -4.81 -5.83 8.37
C ARG A 264 -3.79 -6.12 7.27
N PHE A 265 -2.72 -5.34 7.27
CA PHE A 265 -1.57 -5.60 6.42
C PHE A 265 -0.26 -5.24 7.09
N ASN A 266 0.81 -5.84 6.59
CA ASN A 266 2.17 -5.64 7.03
C ASN A 266 3.04 -5.14 5.88
N THR A 267 3.62 -3.96 6.04
CA THR A 267 4.45 -3.29 5.02
C THR A 267 5.86 -3.86 4.90
N THR A 268 6.34 -4.68 5.84
CA THR A 268 7.68 -5.29 5.77
C THR A 268 7.80 -6.27 4.59
N ARG A 269 6.71 -7.00 4.29
CA ARG A 269 6.66 -7.96 3.17
C ARG A 269 5.38 -7.87 2.36
N TRP A 270 4.61 -6.79 2.50
CA TRP A 270 3.34 -6.60 1.80
C TRP A 270 2.43 -7.83 1.92
N SER A 271 2.24 -8.28 3.15
CA SER A 271 1.41 -9.43 3.48
C SER A 271 0.12 -8.99 4.16
N GLY A 272 -0.99 -9.67 3.89
CA GLY A 272 -2.27 -9.43 4.53
C GLY A 272 -2.52 -10.34 5.71
N GLU A 273 -3.38 -9.88 6.60
CA GLU A 273 -3.87 -10.66 7.72
C GLU A 273 -5.40 -10.48 7.80
N LEU A 274 -6.14 -11.57 7.98
CA LEU A 274 -7.58 -11.54 8.19
C LEU A 274 -7.92 -12.36 9.42
N HIS A 275 -8.36 -11.66 10.47
CA HIS A 275 -8.59 -12.23 11.78
C HIS A 275 -10.08 -12.35 12.08
N ALA A 276 -10.45 -13.40 12.79
CA ALA A 276 -11.77 -13.55 13.39
C ALA A 276 -11.68 -13.59 14.91
N PHE A 277 -12.60 -12.90 15.57
CA PHE A 277 -12.74 -12.86 17.02
C PHE A 277 -14.21 -13.05 17.40
N ASN A 278 -14.50 -13.54 18.61
CA ASN A 278 -15.84 -13.41 19.18
C ASN A 278 -16.00 -12.07 19.90
N LEU A 279 -17.22 -11.54 19.92
CA LEU A 279 -17.66 -10.43 20.75
C LEU A 279 -18.34 -11.00 22.00
N GLU A 280 -17.74 -10.75 23.16
CA GLU A 280 -18.31 -11.14 24.45
C GLU A 280 -19.53 -10.28 24.80
N ALA A 281 -20.42 -10.79 25.66
CA ALA A 281 -21.61 -10.06 26.12
C ALA A 281 -21.28 -8.72 26.82
N SER A 282 -20.05 -8.54 27.29
CA SER A 282 -19.51 -7.29 27.85
C SER A 282 -19.14 -6.23 26.79
N GLY A 283 -19.19 -6.56 25.50
CA GLY A 283 -18.72 -5.70 24.40
C GLY A 283 -17.21 -5.73 24.19
N THR A 284 -16.50 -6.65 24.85
CA THR A 284 -15.05 -6.86 24.68
C THR A 284 -14.79 -7.91 23.60
N ILE A 285 -13.76 -7.68 22.78
CA ILE A 285 -13.29 -8.65 21.79
C ILE A 285 -12.54 -9.76 22.54
N SER A 286 -12.89 -11.02 22.26
CA SER A 286 -12.25 -12.21 22.81
C SER A 286 -10.88 -12.49 22.17
N SER A 287 -10.25 -13.62 22.52
CA SER A 287 -9.09 -14.10 21.77
C SER A 287 -9.45 -14.42 20.32
N GLU A 288 -8.45 -14.32 19.45
CA GLU A 288 -8.55 -14.75 18.06
C GLU A 288 -9.04 -16.21 17.95
N ILE A 289 -9.94 -16.44 16.99
CA ILE A 289 -10.49 -17.76 16.64
C ILE A 289 -9.63 -18.40 15.56
N TRP A 290 -9.32 -17.61 14.52
CA TRP A 290 -8.48 -17.99 13.38
C TRP A 290 -7.91 -16.73 12.72
N GLU A 291 -6.80 -16.91 12.00
CA GLU A 291 -6.18 -15.94 11.09
C GLU A 291 -6.02 -16.62 9.71
N ALA A 292 -6.48 -15.96 8.64
CA ALA A 292 -6.58 -16.59 7.32
C ALA A 292 -5.21 -16.88 6.70
N GLY A 293 -4.20 -16.04 6.92
CA GLY A 293 -2.82 -16.26 6.49
C GLY A 293 -2.20 -17.52 7.10
N ASP A 294 -2.42 -17.79 8.38
CA ASP A 294 -2.00 -19.02 9.07
C ASP A 294 -2.70 -20.25 8.49
N VAL A 295 -4.00 -20.15 8.22
CA VAL A 295 -4.77 -21.23 7.58
C VAL A 295 -4.25 -21.49 6.16
N LEU A 296 -3.96 -20.44 5.39
CA LEU A 296 -3.39 -20.54 4.05
C LEU A 296 -1.98 -21.14 4.06
N ASN A 297 -1.10 -20.71 4.96
CA ASN A 297 0.24 -21.29 5.15
C ASN A 297 0.19 -22.78 5.48
N SER A 298 -0.86 -23.24 6.17
CA SER A 298 -1.06 -24.67 6.47
C SER A 298 -1.75 -25.45 5.34
N THR A 299 -2.24 -24.76 4.31
CA THR A 299 -2.96 -25.36 3.18
C THR A 299 -2.00 -25.67 2.05
N SER A 300 -2.08 -26.89 1.50
CA SER A 300 -1.27 -27.22 0.32
C SER A 300 -1.62 -26.30 -0.85
N PRO A 301 -0.65 -25.71 -1.58
CA PRO A 301 -0.91 -24.85 -2.74
C PRO A 301 -1.75 -25.54 -3.83
N SER A 302 -1.59 -26.86 -3.97
CA SER A 302 -2.36 -27.69 -4.91
C SER A 302 -3.82 -27.93 -4.48
N ALA A 303 -4.17 -27.69 -3.21
CA ALA A 303 -5.52 -27.88 -2.69
C ALA A 303 -6.39 -26.63 -2.79
N ARG A 304 -5.78 -25.44 -2.91
CA ARG A 304 -6.48 -24.17 -3.10
C ARG A 304 -7.31 -24.21 -4.38
N GLN A 305 -8.48 -23.61 -4.35
CA GLN A 305 -9.35 -23.47 -5.52
C GLN A 305 -9.19 -22.07 -6.08
N ILE A 306 -8.33 -21.90 -7.09
CA ILE A 306 -8.04 -20.59 -7.68
C ILE A 306 -8.43 -20.61 -9.15
N ILE A 307 -9.30 -19.69 -9.53
CA ILE A 307 -9.76 -19.51 -10.90
C ILE A 307 -9.29 -18.15 -11.44
N THR A 308 -9.18 -18.07 -12.75
CA THR A 308 -8.95 -16.82 -13.49
C THR A 308 -9.82 -16.83 -14.73
N ASN A 309 -9.90 -15.71 -15.43
CA ASN A 309 -10.50 -15.63 -16.74
C ASN A 309 -9.46 -15.28 -17.81
N THR A 310 -9.86 -15.43 -19.07
CA THR A 310 -9.07 -15.03 -20.24
C THR A 310 -9.66 -13.78 -20.88
N SER A 311 -8.93 -13.19 -21.83
CA SER A 311 -9.36 -12.04 -22.64
C SER A 311 -10.68 -12.23 -23.40
N ASN A 312 -11.20 -13.47 -23.50
CA ASN A 312 -12.46 -13.78 -24.17
C ASN A 312 -13.57 -14.11 -23.15
N ASN A 313 -13.43 -13.64 -21.90
CA ASN A 313 -14.40 -13.85 -20.83
C ASN A 313 -14.69 -15.33 -20.50
N THR A 314 -13.75 -16.23 -20.78
CA THR A 314 -13.84 -17.66 -20.41
C THR A 314 -13.02 -17.92 -19.16
N ALA A 315 -13.58 -18.65 -18.19
CA ALA A 315 -12.93 -18.95 -16.93
C ALA A 315 -12.25 -20.31 -16.93
N LEU A 316 -11.18 -20.44 -16.14
CA LEU A 316 -10.43 -21.67 -16.03
C LEU A 316 -9.65 -21.76 -14.70
N PRO A 317 -9.25 -22.96 -14.28
CA PRO A 317 -8.36 -23.12 -13.14
C PRO A 317 -7.02 -22.41 -13.37
N PHE A 318 -6.59 -21.59 -12.41
CA PHE A 318 -5.27 -20.96 -12.39
C PHE A 318 -4.22 -21.95 -11.86
N THR A 319 -3.81 -22.89 -12.70
CA THR A 319 -2.85 -23.96 -12.36
C THR A 319 -1.71 -24.02 -13.36
N SER A 320 -0.55 -24.50 -12.94
CA SER A 320 0.62 -24.68 -13.82
C SER A 320 0.31 -25.57 -15.03
N GLY A 321 -0.60 -26.54 -14.89
CA GLY A 321 -1.10 -27.37 -15.99
C GLY A 321 -1.93 -26.62 -17.05
N ASN A 322 -2.49 -25.46 -16.69
CA ASN A 322 -3.30 -24.62 -17.57
C ASN A 322 -2.56 -23.40 -18.15
N LEU A 323 -1.27 -23.21 -17.85
CA LEU A 323 -0.48 -22.09 -18.40
C LEU A 323 -0.62 -21.95 -19.92
N GLY A 324 -0.58 -23.07 -20.66
CA GLY A 324 -0.72 -23.07 -22.13
C GLY A 324 -2.14 -22.75 -22.64
N SER A 325 -3.14 -22.75 -21.77
CA SER A 325 -4.54 -22.41 -22.08
C SER A 325 -4.88 -20.95 -21.77
N LEU A 326 -4.02 -20.24 -21.03
CA LEU A 326 -4.17 -18.81 -20.74
C LEU A 326 -3.98 -17.96 -22.01
N SER A 327 -4.41 -16.69 -21.98
CA SER A 327 -4.18 -15.76 -23.10
C SER A 327 -2.69 -15.47 -23.31
N SER A 328 -2.32 -14.94 -24.48
CA SER A 328 -0.91 -14.62 -24.76
C SER A 328 -0.35 -13.56 -23.80
N VAL A 329 -1.17 -12.61 -23.34
CA VAL A 329 -0.73 -11.58 -22.38
C VAL A 329 -0.43 -12.23 -21.03
N GLN A 330 -1.32 -13.10 -20.54
CA GLN A 330 -1.13 -13.84 -19.29
C GLN A 330 0.09 -14.74 -19.34
N GLN A 331 0.29 -15.46 -20.44
CA GLN A 331 1.49 -16.29 -20.63
C GLN A 331 2.76 -15.45 -20.65
N ASN A 332 2.75 -14.28 -21.28
CA ASN A 332 3.92 -13.41 -21.36
C ASN A 332 4.26 -12.78 -20.00
N ASP A 333 3.24 -12.30 -19.28
CA ASP A 333 3.35 -11.80 -17.89
C ASP A 333 4.02 -12.85 -17.01
N LEU A 334 3.43 -14.04 -16.88
CA LEU A 334 3.94 -15.10 -16.00
C LEU A 334 5.34 -15.60 -16.40
N ASN A 335 5.76 -15.44 -17.66
CA ASN A 335 7.11 -15.79 -18.11
C ASN A 335 8.09 -14.62 -18.07
N MET A 336 7.73 -13.47 -17.52
CA MET A 336 8.56 -12.28 -17.39
C MET A 336 9.27 -12.23 -16.03
N GLY A 337 10.54 -11.84 -16.01
CA GLY A 337 11.25 -11.47 -14.79
C GLY A 337 12.04 -10.17 -14.97
N PRO A 338 12.91 -9.82 -14.01
CA PRO A 338 13.51 -8.48 -13.91
C PRO A 338 14.39 -8.07 -15.12
N SER A 339 14.88 -9.06 -15.88
CA SER A 339 15.71 -8.85 -17.08
C SER A 339 15.01 -9.26 -18.38
N GLY A 340 13.68 -9.39 -18.36
CA GLY A 340 12.86 -9.86 -19.47
C GLY A 340 12.41 -11.31 -19.29
N ALA A 341 11.96 -11.94 -20.40
CA ALA A 341 11.37 -13.28 -20.34
C ALA A 341 12.38 -14.35 -19.86
N ASP A 342 12.00 -15.12 -18.84
CA ASP A 342 12.81 -16.16 -18.21
C ASP A 342 12.21 -17.57 -18.29
N GLY A 343 10.95 -17.68 -18.74
CA GLY A 343 10.29 -18.97 -18.94
C GLY A 343 9.80 -19.66 -17.66
N ARG A 344 9.73 -18.95 -16.53
CA ARG A 344 9.34 -19.49 -15.22
C ARG A 344 7.84 -19.41 -14.91
N GLY A 345 6.98 -19.43 -15.93
CA GLY A 345 5.54 -19.28 -15.74
C GLY A 345 4.89 -20.34 -14.87
N THR A 346 5.37 -21.58 -14.88
CA THR A 346 4.87 -22.63 -13.98
C THR A 346 5.23 -22.33 -12.53
N ASP A 347 6.49 -21.96 -12.29
CA ASP A 347 7.02 -21.63 -10.96
C ASP A 347 6.28 -20.42 -10.38
N ARG A 348 5.99 -19.40 -11.21
CA ARG A 348 5.22 -18.22 -10.79
C ARG A 348 3.77 -18.55 -10.45
N ILE A 349 3.11 -19.41 -11.22
CA ILE A 349 1.77 -19.88 -10.87
C ILE A 349 1.82 -20.60 -9.53
N ASP A 350 2.76 -21.53 -9.34
CA ASP A 350 2.86 -22.30 -8.09
C ASP A 350 3.17 -21.36 -6.90
N TYR A 351 4.04 -20.35 -7.07
CA TYR A 351 4.29 -19.30 -6.09
C TYR A 351 3.05 -18.47 -5.75
N LEU A 352 2.30 -17.99 -6.74
CA LEU A 352 1.06 -17.23 -6.52
C LEU A 352 -0.02 -18.08 -5.82
N ARG A 353 -0.02 -19.40 -6.07
CA ARG A 353 -0.83 -20.37 -5.33
C ARG A 353 -0.32 -20.64 -3.92
N GLY A 354 0.88 -20.17 -3.57
CA GLY A 354 1.44 -20.23 -2.21
C GLY A 354 2.54 -21.27 -2.02
N ASP A 355 3.12 -21.81 -3.08
CA ASP A 355 4.34 -22.62 -2.99
C ASP A 355 5.55 -21.72 -2.65
N ASP A 356 6.33 -22.12 -1.65
CA ASP A 356 7.49 -21.38 -1.15
C ASP A 356 8.84 -21.98 -1.62
N ALA A 357 8.81 -23.05 -2.43
CA ALA A 357 10.01 -23.80 -2.81
C ALA A 357 11.07 -22.98 -3.56
N ASP A 358 10.65 -21.94 -4.28
CA ASP A 358 11.51 -21.05 -5.07
C ASP A 358 11.81 -19.72 -4.38
N GLU A 359 11.35 -19.51 -3.15
CA GLU A 359 11.66 -18.31 -2.35
C GLU A 359 13.11 -18.32 -1.84
N GLY A 360 13.75 -17.16 -1.79
CA GLY A 360 15.10 -17.06 -1.25
C GLY A 360 15.80 -15.74 -1.50
N THR A 361 17.09 -15.68 -1.17
CA THR A 361 17.93 -14.47 -1.29
C THR A 361 18.87 -14.49 -2.50
N ALA A 362 18.88 -15.58 -3.27
CA ALA A 362 19.65 -15.63 -4.53
C ALA A 362 18.97 -14.76 -5.59
N SER A 363 19.71 -14.12 -6.48
CA SER A 363 19.14 -13.24 -7.52
C SER A 363 18.18 -13.94 -8.50
N SER A 364 18.17 -15.27 -8.52
CA SER A 364 17.24 -16.09 -9.32
C SER A 364 16.05 -16.60 -8.53
N ALA A 365 16.01 -16.37 -7.21
CA ALA A 365 14.93 -16.82 -6.33
C ALA A 365 13.79 -15.78 -6.34
N PHE A 366 12.58 -16.22 -6.02
CA PHE A 366 11.47 -15.32 -5.79
C PHE A 366 11.58 -14.65 -4.42
N ARG A 367 10.87 -13.54 -4.26
CA ARG A 367 10.76 -12.81 -3.00
C ARG A 367 10.26 -13.72 -1.88
N ILE A 368 10.85 -13.56 -0.69
CA ILE A 368 10.39 -14.27 0.50
C ILE A 368 9.11 -13.62 1.03
N ARG A 369 8.08 -14.43 1.32
CA ARG A 369 6.82 -13.98 1.93
C ARG A 369 6.68 -14.43 3.39
N THR A 370 5.70 -13.86 4.08
CA THR A 370 5.28 -14.34 5.43
C THR A 370 4.05 -15.25 5.31
N THR A 371 3.17 -14.93 4.36
CA THR A 371 1.96 -15.66 4.02
C THR A 371 1.70 -15.46 2.52
N PRO A 372 1.08 -16.41 1.82
CA PRO A 372 0.65 -16.22 0.45
C PRO A 372 -0.50 -15.21 0.31
N LEU A 373 -1.15 -14.81 1.40
CA LEU A 373 -2.17 -13.75 1.41
C LEU A 373 -1.52 -12.38 1.23
N GLY A 374 -1.89 -11.70 0.14
CA GLY A 374 -1.49 -10.32 -0.13
C GLY A 374 -2.10 -9.32 0.85
N ASP A 375 -1.50 -8.14 0.95
CA ASP A 375 -2.01 -7.08 1.82
C ASP A 375 -3.44 -6.64 1.45
N ILE A 376 -4.26 -6.41 2.48
CA ILE A 376 -5.64 -5.94 2.36
C ILE A 376 -5.68 -4.48 2.82
N VAL A 377 -5.55 -3.52 1.89
CA VAL A 377 -5.37 -2.09 2.19
C VAL A 377 -6.69 -1.32 2.21
N HIS A 378 -7.43 -1.28 1.10
CA HIS A 378 -8.67 -0.50 1.01
C HIS A 378 -9.93 -1.36 0.82
N SER A 379 -9.75 -2.66 0.62
CA SER A 379 -10.85 -3.62 0.56
C SER A 379 -11.30 -3.99 1.98
N SER A 380 -12.60 -3.92 2.23
CA SER A 380 -13.22 -4.39 3.47
C SER A 380 -13.79 -5.79 3.26
N PRO A 381 -13.58 -6.75 4.18
CA PRO A 381 -14.23 -8.05 4.11
C PRO A 381 -15.75 -7.91 4.20
N ILE A 382 -16.47 -8.54 3.27
CA ILE A 382 -17.94 -8.59 3.28
C ILE A 382 -18.42 -9.97 3.68
N PHE A 383 -19.20 -10.03 4.75
CA PHE A 383 -19.86 -11.24 5.22
C PHE A 383 -21.11 -11.56 4.38
N VAL A 384 -21.22 -12.80 3.94
CA VAL A 384 -22.40 -13.35 3.25
C VAL A 384 -22.80 -14.66 3.92
N GLY A 385 -24.03 -14.69 4.44
CA GLY A 385 -24.66 -15.89 4.96
C GLY A 385 -26.03 -16.10 4.32
N ALA A 386 -27.00 -16.53 5.12
CA ALA A 386 -28.39 -16.63 4.68
C ALA A 386 -28.89 -15.28 4.11
N PRO A 387 -29.61 -15.27 2.97
CA PRO A 387 -30.11 -14.04 2.36
C PRO A 387 -30.93 -13.20 3.34
N SER A 388 -30.59 -11.91 3.45
CA SER A 388 -31.17 -10.99 4.44
C SER A 388 -31.98 -9.86 3.84
N GLN A 389 -31.91 -9.65 2.51
CA GLN A 389 -32.68 -8.62 1.80
C GLN A 389 -34.19 -8.92 1.91
N ASN A 390 -35.01 -7.96 1.47
CA ASN A 390 -36.47 -8.03 1.62
C ASN A 390 -37.19 -7.58 0.34
N TYR A 391 -36.83 -8.17 -0.81
CA TYR A 391 -37.55 -7.88 -2.05
C TYR A 391 -39.02 -8.32 -1.96
N PRO A 392 -39.95 -7.50 -2.47
CA PRO A 392 -41.37 -7.79 -2.38
C PRO A 392 -41.77 -8.89 -3.37
N ASN A 393 -42.90 -9.55 -3.12
CA ASN A 393 -43.48 -10.56 -4.03
C ASN A 393 -44.59 -9.94 -4.89
N VAL A 394 -44.34 -8.75 -5.42
CA VAL A 394 -45.25 -8.00 -6.31
C VAL A 394 -44.42 -7.35 -7.40
N ALA A 395 -45.02 -7.19 -8.59
CA ALA A 395 -44.45 -6.43 -9.68
C ALA A 395 -43.76 -5.13 -9.17
N PRO A 396 -42.53 -4.84 -9.63
CA PRO A 396 -41.86 -5.50 -10.75
C PRO A 396 -41.23 -6.86 -10.41
N PHE A 397 -41.16 -7.28 -9.15
CA PHE A 397 -40.50 -8.51 -8.69
C PHE A 397 -41.32 -9.78 -8.96
N PRO A 398 -40.68 -10.97 -9.05
CA PRO A 398 -41.38 -12.21 -9.32
C PRO A 398 -42.49 -12.51 -8.31
N GLU A 399 -43.68 -12.86 -8.82
CA GLU A 399 -44.87 -13.20 -8.01
C GLU A 399 -45.14 -14.72 -7.98
N THR A 400 -44.59 -15.46 -8.94
CA THR A 400 -44.82 -16.89 -9.14
C THR A 400 -44.14 -17.71 -8.04
N VAL A 401 -44.89 -18.62 -7.42
CA VAL A 401 -44.34 -19.58 -6.44
C VAL A 401 -43.21 -20.38 -7.09
N GLY A 402 -42.04 -20.40 -6.45
CA GLY A 402 -40.81 -20.96 -7.00
C GLY A 402 -39.80 -19.88 -7.40
N ASP A 403 -40.28 -18.73 -7.87
CA ASP A 403 -39.45 -17.64 -8.39
C ASP A 403 -39.41 -16.42 -7.45
N ARG A 404 -40.26 -16.40 -6.41
CA ARG A 404 -40.30 -15.30 -5.43
C ARG A 404 -39.01 -15.26 -4.61
N TYR A 405 -38.61 -14.05 -4.23
CA TYR A 405 -37.43 -13.86 -3.38
C TYR A 405 -37.55 -14.59 -2.03
N VAL A 406 -38.76 -14.65 -1.44
CA VAL A 406 -38.99 -15.41 -0.21
C VAL A 406 -38.74 -16.91 -0.37
N ASP A 407 -38.98 -17.46 -1.55
CA ASP A 407 -38.72 -18.88 -1.84
C ASP A 407 -37.21 -19.14 -1.91
N PHE A 408 -36.45 -18.25 -2.57
CA PHE A 408 -34.99 -18.25 -2.58
C PHE A 408 -34.40 -18.10 -1.17
N LYS A 409 -34.85 -17.09 -0.42
CA LYS A 409 -34.40 -16.84 0.96
C LYS A 409 -34.59 -18.06 1.86
N ASN A 410 -35.71 -18.77 1.72
CA ASN A 410 -35.99 -20.00 2.47
C ASN A 410 -35.09 -21.17 2.02
N ALA A 411 -34.83 -21.30 0.71
CA ALA A 411 -33.95 -22.33 0.17
C ALA A 411 -32.49 -22.15 0.63
N GLN A 412 -32.06 -20.91 0.80
CA GLN A 412 -30.67 -20.52 1.11
C GLN A 412 -30.41 -20.28 2.61
N GLN A 413 -31.32 -20.69 3.51
CA GLN A 413 -31.12 -20.52 4.95
C GLN A 413 -29.90 -21.28 5.50
N GLY A 414 -29.49 -22.36 4.84
CA GLY A 414 -28.34 -23.17 5.22
C GLY A 414 -27.06 -22.83 4.45
N ARG A 415 -27.01 -21.68 3.75
CA ARG A 415 -25.83 -21.27 2.99
C ARG A 415 -24.62 -21.14 3.91
N THR A 416 -23.50 -21.72 3.50
CA THR A 416 -22.22 -21.56 4.17
C THR A 416 -21.89 -20.08 4.33
N GLU A 417 -21.54 -19.67 5.53
CA GLU A 417 -21.16 -18.29 5.85
C GLU A 417 -19.75 -18.01 5.32
N MET A 418 -19.62 -16.96 4.52
CA MET A 418 -18.39 -16.61 3.79
C MET A 418 -17.99 -15.15 4.05
N LEU A 419 -16.71 -14.86 3.88
CA LEU A 419 -16.11 -13.53 3.86
C LEU A 419 -15.42 -13.34 2.52
N TYR A 420 -15.78 -12.28 1.80
CA TYR A 420 -15.17 -11.93 0.52
C TYR A 420 -14.34 -10.67 0.66
N VAL A 421 -13.10 -10.69 0.18
CA VAL A 421 -12.18 -9.55 0.31
C VAL A 421 -11.18 -9.55 -0.85
N GLY A 422 -10.95 -8.39 -1.47
CA GLY A 422 -9.83 -8.19 -2.38
C GLY A 422 -8.50 -8.02 -1.63
N ALA A 423 -7.43 -8.58 -2.19
CA ALA A 423 -6.06 -8.45 -1.70
C ALA A 423 -5.08 -8.11 -2.84
N ASN A 424 -3.94 -7.50 -2.47
CA ASN A 424 -2.91 -7.04 -3.39
C ASN A 424 -1.89 -8.14 -3.79
N ASP A 425 -2.25 -9.42 -3.63
CA ASP A 425 -1.61 -10.55 -4.30
C ASP A 425 -2.28 -10.90 -5.64
N GLY A 426 -3.21 -10.03 -6.09
CA GLY A 426 -3.92 -10.19 -7.34
C GLY A 426 -5.29 -10.86 -7.22
N MET A 427 -5.73 -11.23 -6.01
CA MET A 427 -6.92 -12.07 -5.84
C MET A 427 -8.06 -11.38 -5.09
N LEU A 428 -9.29 -11.73 -5.49
CA LEU A 428 -10.41 -11.77 -4.55
C LEU A 428 -10.38 -13.12 -3.83
N HIS A 429 -10.35 -13.09 -2.49
CA HIS A 429 -10.44 -14.29 -1.66
C HIS A 429 -11.84 -14.47 -1.08
N ALA A 430 -12.29 -15.72 -1.01
CA ALA A 430 -13.51 -16.15 -0.32
C ALA A 430 -13.16 -17.12 0.81
N PHE A 431 -13.22 -16.64 2.06
CA PHE A 431 -12.93 -17.43 3.25
C PHE A 431 -14.21 -17.88 3.94
N ARG A 432 -14.26 -19.13 4.41
CA ARG A 432 -15.35 -19.60 5.26
C ARG A 432 -15.26 -18.92 6.62
N ALA A 433 -16.34 -18.28 7.06
CA ALA A 433 -16.35 -17.46 8.28
C ALA A 433 -16.08 -18.27 9.56
N SER A 434 -16.36 -19.58 9.56
CA SER A 434 -16.23 -20.43 10.75
C SER A 434 -14.79 -20.78 11.11
N ASP A 435 -13.90 -20.91 10.11
CA ASP A 435 -12.56 -21.48 10.29
C ASP A 435 -11.46 -20.79 9.47
N GLY A 436 -11.77 -19.76 8.68
CA GLY A 436 -10.80 -19.05 7.86
C GLY A 436 -10.33 -19.84 6.64
N GLN A 437 -10.94 -20.99 6.32
CA GLN A 437 -10.55 -21.77 5.15
C GLN A 437 -10.92 -21.03 3.87
N GLU A 438 -9.94 -20.77 3.01
CA GLU A 438 -10.18 -20.27 1.66
C GLU A 438 -10.89 -21.34 0.80
N LEU A 439 -12.05 -21.00 0.25
CA LEU A 439 -12.83 -21.88 -0.63
C LEU A 439 -12.77 -21.45 -2.11
N LEU A 440 -12.40 -20.20 -2.39
CA LEU A 440 -12.23 -19.69 -3.73
C LEU A 440 -11.26 -18.51 -3.72
N GLY A 441 -10.33 -18.48 -4.68
CA GLY A 441 -9.59 -17.30 -5.10
C GLY A 441 -9.93 -16.98 -6.56
N PHE A 442 -10.11 -15.70 -6.89
CA PHE A 442 -10.32 -15.24 -8.26
C PHE A 442 -9.30 -14.18 -8.67
N ILE A 443 -8.65 -14.40 -9.81
CA ILE A 443 -7.64 -13.48 -10.38
C ILE A 443 -8.20 -12.88 -11.69
N PRO A 444 -8.52 -11.57 -11.72
CA PRO A 444 -8.97 -10.86 -12.92
C PRO A 444 -7.93 -10.85 -14.04
N HIS A 445 -8.38 -10.90 -15.31
CA HIS A 445 -7.50 -10.86 -16.47
C HIS A 445 -6.83 -9.49 -16.66
N GLU A 446 -7.48 -8.40 -16.27
CA GLU A 446 -6.95 -7.02 -16.39
C GLU A 446 -5.63 -6.82 -15.66
N LEU A 447 -5.32 -7.65 -14.64
CA LEU A 447 -4.10 -7.52 -13.85
C LEU A 447 -2.85 -8.11 -14.50
N PHE A 448 -2.95 -8.75 -15.67
CA PHE A 448 -1.79 -9.33 -16.35
C PHE A 448 -1.17 -8.33 -17.32
N SER A 449 0.13 -8.09 -17.20
CA SER A 449 0.85 -7.09 -18.01
C SER A 449 2.17 -7.66 -18.51
N SER A 450 2.59 -7.26 -19.71
CA SER A 450 3.91 -7.63 -20.24
C SER A 450 4.93 -6.51 -20.05
N GLN A 451 4.68 -5.54 -19.18
CA GLN A 451 5.65 -4.53 -18.79
C GLN A 451 6.47 -5.04 -17.61
N SER A 452 7.76 -4.74 -17.53
CA SER A 452 8.66 -5.33 -16.53
C SER A 452 8.40 -4.91 -15.07
N ASN A 453 7.53 -3.93 -14.85
CA ASN A 453 7.26 -3.32 -13.56
C ASN A 453 5.75 -3.25 -13.29
N ASP A 454 4.98 -4.17 -13.85
CA ASP A 454 3.52 -4.23 -13.75
C ASP A 454 3.08 -5.66 -14.06
N GLY A 455 1.92 -6.07 -13.59
CA GLY A 455 1.43 -7.44 -13.77
C GLY A 455 1.73 -8.36 -12.59
N LEU A 456 1.27 -9.62 -12.68
CA LEU A 456 1.37 -10.56 -11.56
C LEU A 456 2.78 -11.11 -11.38
N HIS A 457 3.62 -11.08 -12.42
CA HIS A 457 5.01 -11.50 -12.26
C HIS A 457 5.79 -10.61 -11.29
N HIS A 458 5.44 -9.32 -11.20
CA HIS A 458 6.11 -8.37 -10.32
C HIS A 458 6.02 -8.80 -8.84
N LEU A 459 4.93 -9.47 -8.42
CA LEU A 459 4.76 -10.04 -7.07
C LEU A 459 5.83 -11.08 -6.68
N THR A 460 6.56 -11.63 -7.66
CA THR A 460 7.61 -12.62 -7.45
C THR A 460 9.01 -12.01 -7.33
N GLU A 461 9.17 -10.72 -7.67
CA GLU A 461 10.47 -10.07 -7.81
C GLU A 461 11.05 -9.63 -6.45
N GLN A 462 12.36 -9.75 -6.27
CA GLN A 462 13.01 -9.47 -4.98
C GLN A 462 12.94 -7.99 -4.57
N ASP A 463 12.95 -7.11 -5.55
CA ASP A 463 12.83 -5.66 -5.45
C ASP A 463 11.39 -5.18 -5.66
N TYR A 464 10.39 -6.06 -5.47
CA TYR A 464 8.97 -5.72 -5.56
C TYR A 464 8.65 -4.41 -4.83
N GLU A 465 8.25 -3.41 -5.61
CA GLU A 465 7.65 -2.19 -5.12
C GLU A 465 6.14 -2.41 -5.03
N HIS A 466 5.53 -1.93 -3.94
CA HIS A 466 4.11 -2.19 -3.72
C HIS A 466 3.23 -1.63 -4.83
N GLN A 467 2.36 -2.48 -5.35
CA GLN A 467 1.32 -2.14 -6.28
C GLN A 467 -0.04 -2.53 -5.73
N TYR A 468 -1.05 -1.79 -6.13
CA TYR A 468 -2.42 -2.19 -5.88
C TYR A 468 -2.84 -3.19 -6.96
N TYR A 469 -3.64 -4.19 -6.59
CA TYR A 469 -4.25 -5.13 -7.52
C TYR A 469 -5.77 -5.17 -7.31
N VAL A 470 -6.31 -6.18 -6.61
CA VAL A 470 -7.74 -6.26 -6.27
C VAL A 470 -7.97 -5.52 -4.95
N ASP A 471 -8.26 -4.24 -5.03
CA ASP A 471 -8.31 -3.37 -3.84
C ASP A 471 -9.70 -2.75 -3.57
N LEU A 472 -10.68 -2.96 -4.47
CA LEU A 472 -12.06 -2.50 -4.23
C LEU A 472 -12.79 -3.43 -3.25
N THR A 473 -13.46 -2.83 -2.26
CA THR A 473 -14.43 -3.57 -1.43
C THR A 473 -15.52 -4.13 -2.34
N PRO A 474 -15.73 -5.46 -2.38
CA PRO A 474 -16.74 -6.04 -3.25
C PRO A 474 -18.15 -5.58 -2.85
N THR A 475 -19.04 -5.42 -3.83
CA THR A 475 -20.47 -5.19 -3.60
C THR A 475 -21.23 -6.48 -3.84
N ILE A 476 -22.12 -6.84 -2.92
CA ILE A 476 -22.90 -8.08 -2.99
C ILE A 476 -24.38 -7.74 -2.94
N SER A 477 -25.17 -8.37 -3.83
CA SER A 477 -26.62 -8.29 -3.79
C SER A 477 -27.25 -9.56 -4.35
N ASP A 478 -28.46 -9.88 -3.91
CA ASP A 478 -29.27 -10.84 -4.64
C ASP A 478 -29.91 -10.17 -5.85
N ALA A 479 -29.91 -10.85 -6.99
CA ALA A 479 -30.47 -10.38 -8.26
C ALA A 479 -31.26 -11.51 -8.93
N TYR A 480 -32.31 -11.16 -9.67
CA TYR A 480 -33.12 -12.11 -10.42
C TYR A 480 -32.75 -12.06 -11.90
N ILE A 481 -31.75 -12.86 -12.29
CA ILE A 481 -31.06 -12.80 -13.59
C ILE A 481 -30.63 -14.21 -14.03
N PRO A 482 -30.32 -14.45 -15.32
CA PRO A 482 -29.41 -15.53 -15.66
C PRO A 482 -27.97 -15.18 -15.21
N VAL A 483 -27.15 -16.20 -14.94
CA VAL A 483 -25.71 -16.03 -14.59
C VAL A 483 -24.77 -16.73 -15.56
N VAL A 484 -25.33 -17.38 -16.58
CA VAL A 484 -24.62 -18.00 -17.71
C VAL A 484 -25.39 -17.68 -18.99
N ASP A 485 -24.70 -17.55 -20.12
CA ASP A 485 -25.34 -17.25 -21.41
C ASP A 485 -26.40 -18.30 -21.78
N GLY A 486 -27.59 -17.83 -22.17
CA GLY A 486 -28.76 -18.68 -22.44
C GLY A 486 -29.32 -19.43 -21.23
N GLY A 487 -28.84 -19.12 -20.02
CA GLY A 487 -29.29 -19.70 -18.76
C GLY A 487 -30.72 -19.32 -18.39
N ALA A 488 -31.28 -20.05 -17.42
CA ALA A 488 -32.58 -19.71 -16.86
C ALA A 488 -32.43 -18.55 -15.86
N THR A 489 -33.36 -17.59 -15.90
CA THR A 489 -33.45 -16.53 -14.89
C THR A 489 -33.88 -17.11 -13.55
N ALA A 490 -33.08 -16.88 -12.51
CA ALA A 490 -33.41 -17.24 -11.13
C ALA A 490 -32.83 -16.20 -10.16
N TRP A 491 -33.10 -16.36 -8.86
CA TRP A 491 -32.41 -15.56 -7.85
C TRP A 491 -31.01 -16.10 -7.63
N HIS A 492 -30.02 -15.21 -7.74
CA HIS A 492 -28.61 -15.47 -7.49
C HIS A 492 -28.07 -14.41 -6.53
N THR A 493 -27.08 -14.77 -5.72
CA THR A 493 -26.27 -13.82 -4.95
C THR A 493 -25.04 -13.48 -5.77
N VAL A 494 -24.98 -12.26 -6.28
CA VAL A 494 -23.91 -11.79 -7.17
C VAL A 494 -22.94 -10.93 -6.39
N LEU A 495 -21.65 -11.16 -6.62
CA LEU A 495 -20.56 -10.31 -6.16
C LEU A 495 -20.02 -9.51 -7.34
N VAL A 496 -19.88 -8.20 -7.19
CA VAL A 496 -19.13 -7.34 -8.13
C VAL A 496 -17.91 -6.76 -7.42
N GLY A 497 -16.74 -7.10 -7.90
CA GLY A 497 -15.45 -6.61 -7.42
C GLY A 497 -14.82 -5.59 -8.38
N GLY A 498 -13.69 -5.03 -7.99
CA GLY A 498 -12.93 -4.08 -8.81
C GLY A 498 -11.53 -3.83 -8.26
N LEU A 499 -10.78 -3.01 -8.97
CA LEU A 499 -9.32 -2.89 -8.78
C LEU A 499 -8.90 -1.59 -8.09
N ARG A 500 -9.76 -0.55 -8.04
CA ARG A 500 -9.40 0.79 -7.54
C ARG A 500 -8.12 1.32 -8.19
N GLY A 501 -7.06 1.47 -7.41
CA GLY A 501 -5.75 1.94 -7.86
C GLY A 501 -4.98 0.90 -8.65
N GLY A 502 -5.39 -0.38 -8.60
CA GLY A 502 -4.71 -1.48 -9.28
C GLY A 502 -5.09 -1.69 -10.73
N GLY A 503 -6.11 -1.00 -11.24
CA GLY A 503 -6.49 -1.12 -12.64
C GLY A 503 -7.85 -0.56 -12.98
N ARG A 504 -8.23 -0.70 -14.25
CA ARG A 504 -9.46 -0.13 -14.81
C ARG A 504 -10.42 -1.25 -15.20
N GLY A 505 -10.81 -2.01 -14.20
CA GLY A 505 -11.67 -3.18 -14.38
C GLY A 505 -12.62 -3.41 -13.21
N LEU A 506 -13.74 -4.06 -13.55
CA LEU A 506 -14.71 -4.67 -12.66
C LEU A 506 -14.90 -6.12 -13.07
N PHE A 507 -15.30 -6.97 -12.15
CA PHE A 507 -15.66 -8.34 -12.44
C PHE A 507 -16.85 -8.78 -11.61
N ALA A 508 -17.59 -9.76 -12.10
CA ALA A 508 -18.72 -10.35 -11.40
C ALA A 508 -18.60 -11.87 -11.25
N LEU A 509 -19.01 -12.36 -10.08
CA LEU A 509 -19.06 -13.79 -9.74
C LEU A 509 -20.44 -14.17 -9.19
N ASP A 510 -20.92 -15.36 -9.55
CA ASP A 510 -22.03 -16.00 -8.85
C ASP A 510 -21.51 -16.70 -7.58
N ILE A 511 -21.90 -16.15 -6.43
CA ILE A 511 -21.52 -16.67 -5.11
C ILE A 511 -22.69 -17.30 -4.36
N THR A 512 -23.75 -17.69 -5.07
CA THR A 512 -25.00 -18.20 -4.49
C THR A 512 -24.80 -19.41 -3.59
N ASP A 513 -23.96 -20.36 -4.01
CA ASP A 513 -23.72 -21.62 -3.29
C ASP A 513 -22.23 -21.89 -3.11
N PRO A 514 -21.64 -21.47 -1.97
CA PRO A 514 -20.22 -21.73 -1.69
C PRO A 514 -19.85 -23.21 -1.58
N SER A 515 -20.82 -24.13 -1.48
CA SER A 515 -20.54 -25.57 -1.40
C SER A 515 -20.16 -26.19 -2.74
N THR A 516 -20.43 -25.49 -3.84
CA THR A 516 -20.09 -25.93 -5.20
C THR A 516 -18.79 -25.33 -5.72
N PHE A 517 -18.14 -24.43 -4.97
CA PHE A 517 -16.90 -23.77 -5.41
C PHE A 517 -15.82 -24.79 -5.72
N SER A 518 -15.35 -24.76 -6.96
CA SER A 518 -14.31 -25.64 -7.47
C SER A 518 -13.65 -25.01 -8.70
N GLU A 519 -12.38 -25.33 -8.90
CA GLU A 519 -11.70 -25.04 -10.16
C GLU A 519 -12.40 -25.71 -11.35
N ALA A 520 -13.03 -26.87 -11.13
CA ALA A 520 -13.67 -27.65 -12.19
C ALA A 520 -14.95 -27.02 -12.75
N ASN A 521 -15.57 -26.09 -12.05
CA ASN A 521 -16.76 -25.35 -12.49
C ASN A 521 -16.50 -23.84 -12.58
N ALA A 522 -15.27 -23.44 -12.92
CA ALA A 522 -14.90 -22.04 -13.07
C ALA A 522 -15.88 -21.22 -13.93
N ASP A 523 -16.36 -21.79 -15.05
CA ASP A 523 -17.34 -21.16 -15.95
C ASP A 523 -18.73 -20.99 -15.34
N ASP A 524 -19.09 -21.75 -14.29
CA ASP A 524 -20.37 -21.57 -13.57
C ASP A 524 -20.25 -20.49 -12.47
N LEU A 525 -19.03 -20.17 -12.04
CA LEU A 525 -18.74 -19.21 -10.97
C LEU A 525 -18.47 -17.80 -11.51
N PHE A 526 -17.75 -17.73 -12.63
CA PHE A 526 -17.39 -16.48 -13.29
C PHE A 526 -18.51 -16.00 -14.21
N MET A 527 -18.97 -14.77 -14.01
CA MET A 527 -20.00 -14.18 -14.87
C MET A 527 -19.37 -13.36 -16.00
N TRP A 528 -18.52 -12.38 -15.65
CA TRP A 528 -17.88 -11.51 -16.61
C TRP A 528 -16.80 -10.62 -15.97
N GLU A 529 -15.95 -10.04 -16.81
CA GLU A 529 -15.09 -8.90 -16.51
C GLU A 529 -15.41 -7.75 -17.48
N PHE A 530 -15.48 -6.52 -16.98
CA PHE A 530 -15.72 -5.29 -17.75
C PHE A 530 -14.57 -4.31 -17.51
N THR A 531 -13.88 -3.91 -18.56
CA THR A 531 -12.59 -3.21 -18.47
C THR A 531 -12.52 -1.98 -19.37
N SER A 532 -11.43 -1.22 -19.24
CA SER A 532 -11.13 -0.12 -20.16
C SER A 532 -10.85 -0.57 -21.61
N ALA A 533 -10.65 -1.87 -21.86
CA ALA A 533 -10.58 -2.42 -23.21
C ALA A 533 -11.98 -2.50 -23.87
N ASP A 534 -13.03 -2.64 -23.07
CA ASP A 534 -14.43 -2.65 -23.52
C ASP A 534 -14.95 -1.22 -23.73
N ASP A 535 -14.67 -0.33 -22.77
CA ASP A 535 -14.94 1.11 -22.90
C ASP A 535 -13.83 1.95 -22.27
N ALA A 536 -13.10 2.70 -23.10
CA ALA A 536 -11.97 3.52 -22.67
C ALA A 536 -12.34 4.64 -21.68
N ASP A 537 -13.63 4.98 -21.56
CA ASP A 537 -14.14 5.94 -20.57
C ASP A 537 -14.15 5.38 -19.14
N LEU A 538 -13.99 4.06 -18.96
CA LEU A 538 -13.76 3.43 -17.67
C LEU A 538 -12.33 3.73 -17.20
N GLY A 539 -12.23 4.41 -16.07
CA GLY A 539 -10.99 4.73 -15.37
C GLY A 539 -10.70 3.78 -14.22
N LEU A 540 -9.80 4.21 -13.34
CA LEU A 540 -9.48 3.56 -12.08
C LEU A 540 -10.75 3.44 -11.23
N THR A 541 -11.11 2.21 -10.85
CA THR A 541 -12.43 1.86 -10.31
C THR A 541 -12.59 2.20 -8.81
N PHE A 542 -12.26 3.43 -8.42
CA PHE A 542 -12.48 3.96 -7.07
C PHE A 542 -13.97 4.10 -6.72
N SER A 543 -14.84 4.14 -7.73
CA SER A 543 -16.29 4.20 -7.57
C SER A 543 -16.82 2.80 -7.26
N GLN A 544 -17.09 2.50 -5.98
CA GLN A 544 -17.71 1.23 -5.60
C GLN A 544 -19.12 1.12 -6.23
N PRO A 545 -19.41 0.05 -7.01
CA PRO A 545 -20.70 -0.10 -7.66
C PRO A 545 -21.82 -0.30 -6.64
N THR A 546 -23.01 0.17 -6.98
CA THR A 546 -24.24 -0.15 -6.25
C THR A 546 -25.12 -1.01 -7.15
N ILE A 547 -25.51 -2.20 -6.66
CA ILE A 547 -26.36 -3.12 -7.41
C ILE A 547 -27.82 -2.83 -7.09
N ALA A 548 -28.63 -2.62 -8.13
CA ALA A 548 -30.06 -2.42 -7.98
C ALA A 548 -30.83 -2.87 -9.22
N ARG A 549 -32.15 -2.93 -9.08
CA ARG A 549 -33.05 -3.14 -10.21
C ARG A 549 -33.46 -1.82 -10.85
N MET A 550 -33.40 -1.77 -12.17
CA MET A 550 -33.66 -0.57 -12.96
C MET A 550 -35.10 -0.58 -13.51
N ASN A 551 -35.59 0.60 -13.92
CA ASN A 551 -36.94 0.77 -14.47
C ASN A 551 -37.15 0.09 -15.83
N ASN A 552 -36.09 -0.29 -16.55
CA ASN A 552 -36.17 -1.11 -17.78
C ASN A 552 -36.41 -2.60 -17.48
N GLY A 553 -36.36 -3.01 -16.20
CA GLY A 553 -36.63 -4.37 -15.74
C GLY A 553 -35.38 -5.18 -15.39
N GLU A 554 -34.19 -4.70 -15.78
CA GLU A 554 -32.90 -5.37 -15.60
C GLU A 554 -32.24 -5.03 -14.27
N TRP A 555 -31.26 -5.86 -13.89
CA TRP A 555 -30.40 -5.60 -12.74
C TRP A 555 -29.08 -5.03 -13.20
N ALA A 556 -28.61 -3.97 -12.55
CA ALA A 556 -27.38 -3.30 -12.95
C ALA A 556 -26.45 -3.02 -11.77
N ALA A 557 -25.16 -3.11 -12.03
CA ALA A 557 -24.13 -2.46 -11.24
C ALA A 557 -24.00 -0.99 -11.72
N VAL A 558 -24.44 -0.05 -10.88
CA VAL A 558 -24.39 1.38 -11.19
C VAL A 558 -23.17 2.00 -10.49
N LEU A 559 -22.33 2.66 -11.27
CA LEU A 559 -21.10 3.29 -10.78
C LEU A 559 -20.77 4.55 -11.56
N GLY A 560 -19.91 5.38 -10.97
CA GLY A 560 -19.22 6.42 -11.74
C GLY A 560 -18.05 5.82 -12.50
N ASN A 561 -17.68 6.42 -13.64
CA ASN A 561 -16.62 5.91 -14.50
C ASN A 561 -15.23 5.87 -13.86
N GLY A 562 -15.07 6.43 -12.66
CA GLY A 562 -13.79 6.46 -11.97
C GLY A 562 -12.84 7.48 -12.57
N TYR A 563 -11.57 7.39 -12.22
CA TYR A 563 -10.60 8.46 -12.44
C TYR A 563 -9.54 8.07 -13.45
N ASN A 564 -8.88 9.05 -14.08
CA ASN A 564 -7.78 8.79 -15.00
C ASN A 564 -8.16 7.81 -16.14
N ASN A 565 -9.33 8.01 -16.76
CA ASN A 565 -9.74 7.23 -17.95
C ASN A 565 -8.93 7.64 -19.19
N THR A 566 -8.87 6.78 -20.20
CA THR A 566 -8.16 7.03 -21.47
C THR A 566 -9.07 7.45 -22.63
N GLY A 567 -10.38 7.48 -22.40
CA GLY A 567 -11.42 7.73 -23.40
C GLY A 567 -11.63 9.21 -23.68
N SER A 568 -12.71 9.79 -23.16
CA SER A 568 -13.11 11.19 -23.38
C SER A 568 -12.49 12.15 -22.36
N GLY A 569 -12.06 11.66 -21.20
CA GLY A 569 -11.68 12.47 -20.04
C GLY A 569 -12.86 13.13 -19.32
N THR A 570 -14.11 12.82 -19.68
CA THR A 570 -15.31 13.35 -19.01
C THR A 570 -15.72 12.49 -17.81
N ALA A 571 -16.48 13.08 -16.89
CA ALA A 571 -17.17 12.33 -15.85
C ALA A 571 -18.44 11.70 -16.43
N GLN A 572 -18.64 10.39 -16.22
CA GLN A 572 -19.78 9.66 -16.77
C GLN A 572 -20.37 8.70 -15.72
N LEU A 573 -21.68 8.52 -15.76
CA LEU A 573 -22.35 7.45 -15.01
C LEU A 573 -22.39 6.20 -15.89
N PHE A 574 -21.92 5.07 -15.36
CA PHE A 574 -22.03 3.76 -15.97
C PHE A 574 -23.16 2.95 -15.30
N ILE A 575 -23.96 2.28 -16.11
CA ILE A 575 -25.00 1.35 -15.69
C ILE A 575 -24.70 0.04 -16.43
N VAL A 576 -23.99 -0.87 -15.76
CA VAL A 576 -23.54 -2.14 -16.35
C VAL A 576 -24.57 -3.22 -15.98
N PHE A 577 -25.27 -3.79 -16.95
CA PHE A 577 -26.27 -4.82 -16.66
C PHE A 577 -25.58 -6.12 -16.24
N LEU A 578 -26.09 -6.74 -15.17
CA LEU A 578 -25.43 -7.91 -14.57
C LEU A 578 -25.43 -9.14 -15.49
N ASP A 579 -26.38 -9.21 -16.42
CA ASP A 579 -26.51 -10.26 -17.42
C ASP A 579 -26.02 -9.85 -18.82
N GLY A 580 -25.54 -8.61 -19.00
CA GLY A 580 -25.12 -8.09 -20.30
C GLY A 580 -23.89 -8.79 -20.88
N GLY A 581 -22.82 -8.92 -20.10
CA GLY A 581 -21.54 -9.48 -20.57
C GLY A 581 -21.44 -11.02 -20.58
N LEU A 582 -22.53 -11.74 -20.34
CA LEU A 582 -22.51 -13.21 -20.20
C LEU A 582 -22.13 -13.94 -21.50
N ASP A 583 -22.37 -13.32 -22.66
CA ASP A 583 -22.00 -13.88 -23.96
C ASP A 583 -20.51 -13.65 -24.32
N GLY A 584 -19.77 -12.99 -23.43
CA GLY A 584 -18.35 -12.65 -23.60
C GLY A 584 -18.09 -11.39 -24.42
N THR A 585 -19.12 -10.61 -24.78
CA THR A 585 -19.00 -9.35 -25.49
C THR A 585 -19.69 -8.23 -24.71
N TRP A 586 -19.12 -7.02 -24.75
CA TRP A 586 -19.75 -5.83 -24.19
C TRP A 586 -20.15 -4.85 -25.29
N THR A 587 -21.44 -4.54 -25.34
CA THR A 587 -22.05 -3.66 -26.34
C THR A 587 -22.74 -2.48 -25.66
N LEU A 588 -22.29 -1.26 -25.96
CA LEU A 588 -22.95 -0.04 -25.52
C LEU A 588 -24.40 0.02 -26.05
N ASP A 589 -25.32 0.49 -25.22
CA ASP A 589 -26.76 0.58 -25.50
C ASP A 589 -27.48 -0.79 -25.57
N ALA A 590 -26.82 -1.87 -25.14
CA ALA A 590 -27.42 -3.19 -24.99
C ALA A 590 -27.01 -3.85 -23.66
N ASP A 591 -25.70 -3.99 -23.42
CA ASP A 591 -25.16 -4.70 -22.24
C ASP A 591 -24.80 -3.72 -21.11
N TYR A 592 -24.58 -2.45 -21.47
CA TYR A 592 -24.40 -1.36 -20.53
C TYR A 592 -24.85 -0.02 -21.14
N MET A 593 -25.21 0.91 -20.28
CA MET A 593 -25.51 2.30 -20.62
C MET A 593 -24.46 3.23 -20.00
N LYS A 594 -24.22 4.36 -20.67
CA LYS A 594 -23.46 5.46 -20.07
C LYS A 594 -24.16 6.81 -20.25
N ILE A 595 -24.10 7.63 -19.22
CA ILE A 595 -24.64 9.00 -19.24
C ILE A 595 -23.48 9.97 -19.04
N ASP A 596 -23.09 10.64 -20.11
CA ASP A 596 -22.01 11.62 -20.11
C ASP A 596 -22.48 12.95 -19.51
N THR A 597 -21.65 13.52 -18.63
CA THR A 597 -21.87 14.87 -18.08
C THR A 597 -21.37 15.97 -19.00
N GLU A 598 -20.61 15.62 -20.04
CA GLU A 598 -19.87 16.51 -20.95
C GLU A 598 -18.83 17.40 -20.23
N VAL A 599 -18.51 17.10 -18.96
CA VAL A 599 -17.55 17.87 -18.17
C VAL A 599 -16.25 17.10 -18.02
N GLY A 600 -15.20 17.65 -18.63
CA GLY A 600 -13.87 17.09 -18.68
C GLY A 600 -13.39 16.99 -20.12
N SER A 601 -12.10 16.78 -20.31
CA SER A 601 -11.53 16.53 -21.63
C SER A 601 -10.16 15.91 -21.50
N ILE A 602 -9.83 14.99 -22.41
CA ILE A 602 -8.50 14.40 -22.49
C ILE A 602 -7.80 14.80 -23.79
N VAL A 603 -6.48 14.94 -23.70
CA VAL A 603 -5.56 15.12 -24.82
C VAL A 603 -4.59 13.94 -24.81
N ASN A 604 -4.26 13.41 -26.00
CA ASN A 604 -3.32 12.29 -26.17
C ASN A 604 -3.69 11.01 -25.40
N SER A 605 -4.95 10.86 -25.00
CA SER A 605 -5.41 9.74 -24.19
C SER A 605 -4.66 9.62 -22.85
N ASP A 606 -4.15 10.74 -22.31
CA ASP A 606 -3.40 10.79 -21.06
C ASP A 606 -3.88 11.94 -20.18
N CYS A 607 -4.43 11.63 -19.01
CA CYS A 607 -4.84 12.65 -18.05
C CYS A 607 -3.66 13.32 -17.33
N GLN A 608 -2.43 12.82 -17.49
CA GLN A 608 -1.22 13.48 -17.02
C GLN A 608 -0.66 14.51 -18.02
N ASP A 609 -1.16 14.52 -19.26
CA ASP A 609 -0.84 15.60 -20.20
C ASP A 609 -1.33 16.93 -19.61
N ALA A 610 -0.45 17.94 -19.58
CA ALA A 610 -0.76 19.25 -19.03
C ALA A 610 -1.90 19.99 -19.76
N SER A 611 -2.28 19.53 -20.96
CA SER A 611 -3.39 20.04 -21.77
C SER A 611 -4.70 19.29 -21.51
N SER A 612 -4.66 18.16 -20.81
CA SER A 612 -5.84 17.44 -20.35
C SER A 612 -6.48 18.19 -19.19
N ASP A 613 -7.81 18.17 -19.17
CA ASP A 613 -8.63 18.70 -18.08
C ASP A 613 -9.60 17.60 -17.64
N CYS A 614 -9.00 16.45 -17.31
CA CYS A 614 -9.73 15.23 -17.02
C CYS A 614 -10.64 15.38 -15.80
N ASN A 615 -11.73 14.64 -15.84
CA ASN A 615 -12.68 14.50 -14.77
C ASN A 615 -13.01 13.01 -14.57
N GLY A 616 -13.79 12.70 -13.55
CA GLY A 616 -14.26 11.36 -13.28
C GLY A 616 -15.38 11.39 -12.25
N LEU A 617 -16.39 10.55 -12.47
CA LEU A 617 -17.54 10.46 -11.58
C LEU A 617 -17.22 9.50 -10.42
N SER A 618 -17.49 9.96 -9.20
CA SER A 618 -17.26 9.22 -7.96
C SER A 618 -18.42 8.27 -7.63
N ARG A 619 -18.39 7.65 -6.44
CA ARG A 619 -19.40 6.68 -6.00
C ARG A 619 -20.82 7.26 -6.01
N PRO A 620 -21.77 6.69 -6.77
CA PRO A 620 -23.14 7.16 -6.81
C PRO A 620 -23.96 6.70 -5.61
N VAL A 621 -25.06 7.39 -5.32
CA VAL A 621 -26.17 6.90 -4.50
C VAL A 621 -27.43 6.79 -5.37
N LEU A 622 -28.16 5.69 -5.21
CA LEU A 622 -29.39 5.39 -5.96
C LEU A 622 -30.61 5.75 -5.11
N ALA A 623 -31.65 6.28 -5.74
CA ALA A 623 -32.90 6.65 -5.08
C ALA A 623 -34.09 6.04 -5.82
N ASP A 624 -34.94 5.37 -5.06
CA ASP A 624 -36.30 4.98 -5.41
C ASP A 624 -37.24 6.05 -4.83
N ILE A 625 -37.84 6.86 -5.70
CA ILE A 625 -38.65 8.03 -5.32
C ILE A 625 -40.12 7.65 -5.18
N ASP A 626 -40.60 6.71 -5.98
CA ASP A 626 -42.00 6.30 -5.97
C ASP A 626 -42.28 5.08 -5.05
N GLY A 627 -41.23 4.45 -4.50
CA GLY A 627 -41.29 3.36 -3.55
C GLY A 627 -41.61 2.01 -4.20
N ASN A 628 -41.35 1.84 -5.50
CA ASN A 628 -41.66 0.63 -6.25
C ASN A 628 -40.53 -0.44 -6.22
N GLY A 629 -39.38 -0.11 -5.62
CA GLY A 629 -38.19 -0.96 -5.52
C GLY A 629 -37.26 -0.93 -6.73
N THR A 630 -37.42 0.04 -7.64
CA THR A 630 -36.51 0.31 -8.77
C THR A 630 -35.93 1.72 -8.69
N VAL A 631 -34.82 1.94 -9.38
CA VAL A 631 -34.08 3.22 -9.30
C VAL A 631 -34.71 4.27 -10.21
N ASP A 632 -35.03 5.44 -9.66
CA ASP A 632 -35.55 6.60 -10.40
C ASP A 632 -34.52 7.71 -10.59
N ARG A 633 -33.67 7.91 -9.57
CA ARG A 633 -32.61 8.92 -9.58
C ARG A 633 -31.29 8.33 -9.15
N VAL A 634 -30.23 8.85 -9.75
CA VAL A 634 -28.85 8.60 -9.33
C VAL A 634 -28.19 9.93 -9.02
N TYR A 635 -27.52 10.03 -7.87
CA TYR A 635 -26.74 11.21 -7.49
C TYR A 635 -25.27 10.84 -7.33
N ALA A 636 -24.38 11.63 -7.91
CA ALA A 636 -22.94 11.37 -7.83
C ALA A 636 -22.13 12.66 -7.93
N GLY A 637 -21.05 12.74 -7.16
CA GLY A 637 -20.07 13.81 -7.25
C GLY A 637 -19.01 13.55 -8.32
N ASP A 638 -18.30 14.58 -8.76
CA ASP A 638 -17.13 14.47 -9.63
C ASP A 638 -15.87 15.17 -9.07
N LEU A 639 -14.72 14.95 -9.73
CA LEU A 639 -13.44 15.56 -9.34
C LEU A 639 -13.42 17.09 -9.51
N LYS A 640 -14.34 17.66 -10.30
CA LYS A 640 -14.50 19.11 -10.46
C LYS A 640 -15.53 19.71 -9.51
N GLY A 641 -15.94 18.95 -8.49
CA GLY A 641 -16.82 19.41 -7.42
C GLY A 641 -18.28 19.56 -7.83
N ASN A 642 -18.69 19.02 -8.97
CA ASN A 642 -20.08 19.00 -9.37
C ASN A 642 -20.80 17.83 -8.70
N MET A 643 -21.98 18.10 -8.16
CA MET A 643 -22.97 17.11 -7.75
C MET A 643 -23.97 16.95 -8.88
N TRP A 644 -23.98 15.78 -9.50
CA TRP A 644 -24.88 15.43 -10.59
C TRP A 644 -26.11 14.72 -10.07
N ALA A 645 -27.20 14.85 -10.81
CA ALA A 645 -28.39 14.04 -10.67
C ALA A 645 -28.75 13.50 -12.05
N PHE A 646 -29.06 12.23 -12.14
CA PHE A 646 -29.44 11.54 -13.37
C PHE A 646 -30.88 11.05 -13.25
N ASP A 647 -31.67 11.18 -14.32
CA ASP A 647 -33.01 10.59 -14.45
C ASP A 647 -32.90 9.21 -15.08
N VAL A 648 -33.31 8.19 -14.33
CA VAL A 648 -33.38 6.81 -14.80
C VAL A 648 -34.78 6.21 -14.56
N SER A 649 -35.78 7.08 -14.38
CA SER A 649 -37.17 6.67 -14.07
C SER A 649 -37.95 6.12 -15.26
N ALA A 650 -37.44 6.28 -16.48
CA ALA A 650 -38.10 5.79 -17.68
C ALA A 650 -37.90 4.28 -17.84
N SER A 651 -38.91 3.56 -18.33
CA SER A 651 -38.77 2.13 -18.69
C SER A 651 -38.03 1.89 -20.01
N ASN A 652 -37.96 2.91 -20.87
CA ASN A 652 -37.08 2.92 -22.02
C ASN A 652 -35.79 3.64 -21.61
N ASP A 653 -34.73 2.87 -21.46
CA ASP A 653 -33.37 3.30 -21.10
C ASP A 653 -32.78 4.35 -22.06
N GLY A 654 -33.19 4.38 -23.33
CA GLY A 654 -32.84 5.46 -24.26
C GLY A 654 -33.36 6.85 -23.87
N ASN A 655 -34.20 6.96 -22.85
CA ASN A 655 -34.64 8.24 -22.26
C ASN A 655 -33.91 8.58 -20.94
N TRP A 656 -32.99 7.74 -20.47
CA TRP A 656 -32.17 8.05 -19.31
C TRP A 656 -31.18 9.16 -19.65
N GLY A 657 -30.89 10.02 -18.68
CA GLY A 657 -30.00 11.16 -18.93
C GLY A 657 -29.77 12.04 -17.70
N SER A 658 -29.09 13.17 -17.88
CA SER A 658 -28.96 14.16 -16.81
C SER A 658 -30.33 14.70 -16.39
N ALA A 659 -30.59 14.75 -15.08
CA ALA A 659 -31.81 15.29 -14.50
C ALA A 659 -32.02 16.78 -14.81
N TYR A 660 -30.91 17.51 -14.90
CA TYR A 660 -30.88 18.93 -15.17
C TYR A 660 -30.08 19.19 -16.45
N SER A 661 -30.62 20.04 -17.31
CA SER A 661 -29.96 20.45 -18.55
C SER A 661 -30.31 21.88 -18.94
N GLN A 662 -29.46 22.51 -19.74
CA GLN A 662 -29.75 23.77 -20.42
C GLN A 662 -29.74 23.51 -21.93
N GLY A 663 -30.92 23.29 -22.50
CA GLY A 663 -31.02 22.73 -23.85
C GLY A 663 -30.58 21.27 -23.82
N ASN A 664 -29.61 20.91 -24.65
CA ASN A 664 -29.05 19.55 -24.69
C ASN A 664 -27.82 19.37 -23.79
N THR A 665 -27.31 20.45 -23.16
CA THR A 665 -26.11 20.38 -22.33
C THR A 665 -26.48 20.00 -20.89
N PRO A 666 -25.91 18.92 -20.33
CA PRO A 666 -26.10 18.53 -18.93
C PRO A 666 -25.69 19.64 -17.96
N ARG A 667 -26.39 19.76 -16.83
CA ARG A 667 -26.00 20.66 -15.73
C ARG A 667 -26.01 19.92 -14.40
N PRO A 668 -25.08 20.25 -13.49
CA PRO A 668 -25.10 19.67 -12.17
C PRO A 668 -26.23 20.26 -11.32
N LEU A 669 -26.70 19.48 -10.34
CA LEU A 669 -27.61 19.93 -9.29
C LEU A 669 -26.96 21.04 -8.47
N PHE A 670 -25.66 20.88 -8.17
CA PHE A 670 -24.89 21.79 -7.33
C PHE A 670 -23.41 21.71 -7.72
N THR A 671 -22.65 22.78 -7.49
CA THR A 671 -21.18 22.78 -7.64
C THR A 671 -20.56 23.27 -6.33
N ALA A 672 -19.76 22.42 -5.69
CA ALA A 672 -19.02 22.71 -4.48
C ALA A 672 -17.80 23.57 -4.79
N THR A 673 -17.71 24.75 -4.17
CA THR A 673 -16.56 25.64 -4.30
C THR A 673 -16.16 26.24 -2.95
N ASP A 674 -14.85 26.39 -2.73
CA ASP A 674 -14.30 27.33 -1.75
C ASP A 674 -13.99 28.64 -2.49
N GLY A 675 -14.90 29.61 -2.36
CA GLY A 675 -14.89 30.81 -3.19
C GLY A 675 -15.09 30.45 -4.67
N THR A 676 -14.02 30.58 -5.47
CA THR A 676 -14.00 30.22 -6.90
C THR A 676 -13.30 28.90 -7.18
N THR A 677 -12.72 28.25 -6.17
CA THR A 677 -11.95 27.01 -6.34
C THR A 677 -12.88 25.80 -6.18
N PRO A 678 -13.05 24.94 -7.19
CA PRO A 678 -13.87 23.75 -7.07
C PRO A 678 -13.33 22.77 -6.03
N GLN A 679 -14.21 22.08 -5.32
CA GLN A 679 -13.86 21.08 -4.30
C GLN A 679 -14.24 19.68 -4.78
N PRO A 680 -13.29 18.79 -5.09
CA PRO A 680 -13.58 17.43 -5.55
C PRO A 680 -14.53 16.68 -4.60
N ILE A 681 -15.53 15.98 -5.15
CA ILE A 681 -16.47 15.17 -4.37
C ILE A 681 -16.19 13.70 -4.68
N THR A 682 -15.49 13.03 -3.76
CA THR A 682 -15.10 11.62 -3.89
C THR A 682 -15.94 10.67 -3.05
N SER A 683 -16.63 11.19 -2.03
CA SER A 683 -17.52 10.40 -1.17
C SER A 683 -18.89 10.18 -1.79
N GLN A 684 -19.52 9.07 -1.40
CA GLN A 684 -20.92 8.80 -1.75
C GLN A 684 -21.84 9.84 -1.09
N PRO A 685 -22.78 10.46 -1.82
CA PRO A 685 -23.77 11.35 -1.21
C PRO A 685 -24.71 10.57 -0.28
N THR A 686 -25.22 11.24 0.76
CA THR A 686 -26.31 10.69 1.60
C THR A 686 -27.62 11.40 1.26
N LEU A 687 -28.69 10.62 1.11
CA LEU A 687 -30.03 11.12 0.81
C LEU A 687 -30.89 11.15 2.07
N ALA A 688 -31.72 12.18 2.19
CA ALA A 688 -32.75 12.28 3.22
C ALA A 688 -33.94 13.04 2.65
N ASP A 689 -35.15 12.64 3.06
CA ASP A 689 -36.36 13.38 2.73
C ASP A 689 -36.29 14.78 3.33
N HIS A 690 -36.76 15.76 2.56
CA HIS A 690 -36.90 17.12 3.07
C HIS A 690 -37.92 17.11 4.23
N PRO A 691 -37.63 17.79 5.36
CA PRO A 691 -38.53 17.89 6.51
C PRO A 691 -39.93 18.42 6.22
#